data_AF-H3B2H7-F1
#
_entry.id   AF-H3B2H7-F1
#
_cell.length_a   1.000
_cell.length_b   1.000
_cell.length_c   1.000
_cell.angle_alpha   90.00
_cell.angle_beta   90.00
_cell.angle_gamma   90.00
#
_symmetry.space_group_name_H-M   'P 1'
#
loop_
_entity.id
_entity.type
_entity.pdbx_description
1 polymer ?
#
loop_
_entity_poly.entity_id
_entity_poly.type
_entity_poly.pdbx_seq_one_letter_code
_entity_poly.pdbx_strand_id
1 'polypeptide(L)'
;MAKINVTRDLIHRQIKERGTLGFERHFHVTDPFIKRLGLEAELQGHSGCVNCLEWNEKGDLLASGSDDQHAIVWDPFHHKKLLTMHTGHTANIFSVKFLPHSGDRILITGAADSKVHVHDLTVKETIHMFGDHTNRVKRIATALTWPNTFWSAAEDGVVRQYDLRESSKRSEVLVDLTEYCGQLVEAKCLAINPQDNNYLAVGASGPFVRLYDIRMIHNQRKAVIQNTSGVGVQTFCERQKPIPDGAVQYYVAGHLPVKLPDYNNRLRVLVATYVAFSPDGTELLVNMGGEQVYLFDLTSKQRPYTFLLPKKCHSSNEVQNGKTSTNGMANGIHLHSNGFRLSEGKVHNSPPSELPPFLEKIKQQANDAFVRQQWSHAIQMYSRAVKQAPFSAMLYGNRAAAYMKRKWDGDHYDALRDCLKAISLNPSHLKAHFRLARCLFELKYLSEALECLDDFKGKFPEQAHSSACDALDRDIKAALFSKNDTSEDKKGGGPIRLRSSGRKDSISEDEVVLRERSFDYKHRYCGHCNTTTDIKEANFFGSNGQYIVSGSDDGSFFIWEKETTNLVRVLQGDESIVNCLQPHPSYCFLATSGIDPVVRLWNPRPESEDINGRVVEDMEGASQANQRRMNADPLERECSFQMQIP
;
A
#
# COMPACT_ATOMS: atom_id res chain seq x y z
N MET A 1 24.99 -16.16 -10.98
CA MET A 1 25.14 -14.73 -11.32
C MET A 1 25.53 -14.66 -12.79
N ALA A 2 24.75 -14.00 -13.63
CA ALA A 2 25.20 -13.70 -14.99
C ALA A 2 26.48 -12.85 -14.89
N LYS A 3 27.54 -13.20 -15.64
CA LYS A 3 28.77 -12.41 -15.66
C LYS A 3 28.41 -11.00 -16.17
N ILE A 4 28.42 -10.02 -15.27
CA ILE A 4 28.26 -8.60 -15.63
C ILE A 4 29.48 -8.23 -16.47
N ASN A 5 29.25 -7.87 -17.74
CA ASN A 5 30.32 -7.42 -18.62
C ASN A 5 30.50 -5.92 -18.42
N VAL A 6 31.24 -5.56 -17.37
CA VAL A 6 31.53 -4.17 -16.98
C VAL A 6 32.10 -3.38 -18.16
N THR A 7 32.94 -3.99 -18.99
CA THR A 7 33.49 -3.35 -20.19
C THR A 7 32.40 -2.95 -21.19
N ARG A 8 31.43 -3.83 -21.45
CA ARG A 8 30.29 -3.52 -22.32
C ARG A 8 29.45 -2.37 -21.75
N ASP A 9 29.22 -2.39 -20.44
CA ASP A 9 28.36 -1.42 -19.76
C ASP A 9 29.03 -0.02 -19.71
N LEU A 10 30.36 0.03 -19.52
CA LEU A 10 31.16 1.26 -19.63
C LEU A 10 31.19 1.81 -21.07
N ILE A 11 31.31 0.94 -22.07
CA ILE A 11 31.24 1.32 -23.50
C ILE A 11 29.86 1.90 -23.83
N HIS A 12 28.77 1.28 -23.34
CA HIS A 12 27.42 1.82 -23.51
C HIS A 12 27.21 3.17 -22.82
N ARG A 13 27.83 3.40 -21.65
CA ARG A 13 27.84 4.70 -20.97
C ARG A 13 28.54 5.79 -21.82
N GLN A 14 29.67 5.47 -22.45
CA GLN A 14 30.49 6.46 -23.17
C GLN A 14 30.01 6.77 -24.60
N ILE A 15 29.29 5.86 -25.25
CA ILE A 15 29.02 5.94 -26.70
C ILE A 15 27.56 6.35 -27.04
N LYS A 16 26.59 6.17 -26.14
CA LYS A 16 25.17 6.48 -26.42
C LYS A 16 24.49 7.16 -25.23
N GLU A 17 23.93 8.36 -25.41
CA GLU A 17 23.14 9.06 -24.37
C GLU A 17 22.03 8.18 -23.76
N ARG A 18 21.32 7.37 -24.58
CA ARG A 18 20.33 6.40 -24.09
C ARG A 18 20.93 5.23 -23.29
N GLY A 19 22.19 4.87 -23.55
CA GLY A 19 22.94 3.84 -22.80
C GLY A 19 23.45 4.37 -21.46
N THR A 20 23.81 5.66 -21.39
CA THR A 20 24.21 6.37 -20.18
C THR A 20 23.10 6.34 -19.13
N LEU A 21 21.87 6.69 -19.51
CA LEU A 21 20.71 6.67 -18.59
C LEU A 21 20.39 5.26 -18.09
N GLY A 22 20.44 4.25 -18.95
CA GLY A 22 20.21 2.85 -18.54
C GLY A 22 21.28 2.36 -17.55
N PHE A 23 22.53 2.73 -17.78
CA PHE A 23 23.66 2.43 -16.90
C PHE A 23 23.51 3.11 -15.54
N GLU A 24 23.34 4.44 -15.53
CA GLU A 24 23.14 5.23 -14.31
C GLU A 24 21.97 4.68 -13.52
N ARG A 25 20.86 4.36 -14.20
CA ARG A 25 19.69 3.84 -13.50
C ARG A 25 19.89 2.48 -12.85
N HIS A 26 20.62 1.59 -13.53
CA HIS A 26 20.91 0.25 -13.05
C HIS A 26 21.88 0.26 -11.86
N PHE A 27 22.89 1.14 -11.90
CA PHE A 27 23.93 1.20 -10.89
C PHE A 27 23.73 2.30 -9.84
N HIS A 28 22.64 3.07 -9.92
CA HIS A 28 22.28 4.10 -8.94
C HIS A 28 22.25 3.53 -7.51
N VAL A 29 21.48 2.47 -7.27
CA VAL A 29 21.38 1.80 -5.97
C VAL A 29 21.51 0.28 -6.17
N THR A 30 22.49 -0.35 -5.51
CA THR A 30 22.82 -1.77 -5.70
C THR A 30 22.88 -2.50 -4.35
N ASP A 31 22.83 -3.83 -4.38
CA ASP A 31 22.90 -4.66 -3.16
C ASP A 31 24.16 -4.37 -2.29
N PRO A 32 25.39 -4.24 -2.85
CA PRO A 32 26.55 -3.83 -2.07
C PRO A 32 26.41 -2.46 -1.41
N PHE A 33 25.80 -1.49 -2.09
CA PHE A 33 25.53 -0.17 -1.51
C PHE A 33 24.51 -0.25 -0.39
N ILE A 34 23.40 -0.96 -0.58
CA ILE A 34 22.39 -1.15 0.45
C ILE A 34 22.98 -1.84 1.68
N LYS A 35 23.86 -2.83 1.51
CA LYS A 35 24.56 -3.54 2.61
C LYS A 35 25.59 -2.70 3.35
N ARG A 36 26.04 -1.59 2.77
CA ARG A 36 27.01 -0.65 3.38
C ARG A 36 26.39 0.69 3.78
N LEU A 37 25.16 0.99 3.38
CA LEU A 37 24.38 2.15 3.82
C LEU A 37 24.45 2.34 5.34
N GLY A 38 24.96 3.47 5.80
CA GLY A 38 25.05 3.79 7.22
C GLY A 38 24.86 5.28 7.43
N LEU A 39 24.75 5.68 8.70
CA LEU A 39 24.63 7.08 9.06
C LEU A 39 25.88 7.83 8.59
N GLU A 40 25.68 8.89 7.81
CA GLU A 40 26.73 9.82 7.40
C GLU A 40 26.79 11.03 8.33
N ALA A 41 25.65 11.68 8.58
CA ALA A 41 25.59 12.90 9.37
C ALA A 41 24.20 13.08 10.00
N GLU A 42 24.18 13.81 11.11
CA GLU A 42 22.97 14.35 11.72
C GLU A 42 22.99 15.87 11.57
N LEU A 43 22.01 16.42 10.86
CA LEU A 43 21.84 17.85 10.69
C LEU A 43 21.01 18.38 11.86
N GLN A 44 21.67 19.12 12.73
CA GLN A 44 21.03 19.76 13.89
C GLN A 44 20.58 21.17 13.55
N GLY A 45 19.39 21.55 14.01
CA GLY A 45 18.94 22.92 13.85
C GLY A 45 17.48 23.22 14.09
N HIS A 46 16.62 22.19 14.16
CA HIS A 46 15.24 22.31 14.61
C HIS A 46 15.16 22.15 16.12
N SER A 47 14.06 22.61 16.72
CA SER A 47 13.77 22.44 18.16
C SER A 47 12.53 21.58 18.45
N GLY A 48 11.92 20.99 17.41
CA GLY A 48 10.80 20.06 17.51
C GLY A 48 10.86 19.01 16.41
N CYS A 49 9.92 18.06 16.40
CA CYS A 49 9.87 16.95 15.45
C CYS A 49 9.97 17.46 14.01
N VAL A 50 10.70 16.73 13.14
CA VAL A 50 10.83 17.09 11.72
C VAL A 50 9.91 16.18 10.90
N ASN A 51 8.74 16.70 10.51
CA ASN A 51 7.66 15.90 9.91
C ASN A 51 7.63 15.90 8.38
N CYS A 52 8.51 16.65 7.73
CA CYS A 52 8.60 16.63 6.28
C CYS A 52 9.99 17.00 5.79
N LEU A 53 10.39 16.33 4.71
CA LEU A 53 11.64 16.52 3.99
C LEU A 53 11.33 16.59 2.50
N GLU A 54 12.12 17.36 1.75
CA GLU A 54 12.05 17.38 0.28
C GLU A 54 13.40 17.73 -0.33
N TRP A 55 13.86 16.90 -1.27
CA TRP A 55 14.98 17.24 -2.16
C TRP A 55 14.50 18.20 -3.24
N ASN A 56 15.31 19.19 -3.60
CA ASN A 56 15.07 19.90 -4.85
C ASN A 56 15.34 18.99 -6.07
N GLU A 57 14.94 19.42 -7.27
CA GLU A 57 15.03 18.59 -8.49
C GLU A 57 16.46 18.12 -8.79
N LYS A 58 17.46 18.95 -8.48
CA LYS A 58 18.88 18.62 -8.70
C LYS A 58 19.46 17.71 -7.61
N GLY A 59 18.86 17.71 -6.42
CA GLY A 59 19.34 16.99 -5.24
C GLY A 59 20.49 17.68 -4.49
N ASP A 60 20.86 18.90 -4.85
CA ASP A 60 21.89 19.69 -4.15
C ASP A 60 21.37 20.45 -2.93
N LEU A 61 20.04 20.57 -2.78
CA LEU A 61 19.38 21.18 -1.62
C LEU A 61 18.38 20.23 -0.99
N LEU A 62 18.34 20.22 0.34
CA LEU A 62 17.31 19.55 1.13
C LEU A 62 16.53 20.59 1.91
N ALA A 63 15.19 20.54 1.86
CA ALA A 63 14.33 21.32 2.72
C ALA A 63 13.74 20.44 3.83
N SER A 64 13.57 21.00 5.02
CA SER A 64 12.86 20.37 6.14
C SER A 64 11.84 21.32 6.76
N GLY A 65 10.75 20.78 7.27
CA GLY A 65 9.74 21.51 8.06
C GLY A 65 9.42 20.78 9.37
N SER A 66 9.17 21.55 10.43
CA SER A 66 9.12 21.03 11.80
C SER A 66 7.94 21.58 12.62
N ASP A 67 7.70 20.96 13.77
CA ASP A 67 6.85 21.43 14.87
C ASP A 67 7.26 22.82 15.39
N ASP A 68 8.54 23.18 15.24
CA ASP A 68 9.05 24.48 15.65
C ASP A 68 8.60 25.66 14.77
N GLN A 69 7.70 25.42 13.80
CA GLN A 69 7.15 26.40 12.87
C GLN A 69 8.16 26.98 11.86
N HIS A 70 9.38 26.43 11.82
CA HIS A 70 10.41 26.83 10.88
C HIS A 70 10.56 25.85 9.72
N ALA A 71 10.99 26.39 8.58
CA ALA A 71 11.56 25.61 7.49
C ALA A 71 13.07 25.89 7.42
N ILE A 72 13.85 24.84 7.18
CA ILE A 72 15.30 24.94 7.01
C ILE A 72 15.69 24.39 5.64
N VAL A 73 16.55 25.12 4.94
CA VAL A 73 17.20 24.67 3.70
C VAL A 73 18.66 24.33 4.03
N TRP A 74 19.07 23.15 3.63
CA TRP A 74 20.36 22.55 3.94
C TRP A 74 21.19 22.35 2.68
N ASP A 75 22.50 22.48 2.84
CA ASP A 75 23.49 21.85 1.99
C ASP A 75 23.79 20.46 2.58
N PRO A 76 23.28 19.39 1.96
CA PRO A 76 23.38 18.03 2.47
C PRO A 76 24.82 17.48 2.41
N PHE A 77 25.66 17.97 1.49
CA PHE A 77 26.98 17.39 1.22
C PHE A 77 28.09 18.08 2.02
N HIS A 78 27.88 19.34 2.39
CA HIS A 78 28.75 20.05 3.33
C HIS A 78 28.19 20.06 4.76
N HIS A 79 27.05 19.40 4.99
CA HIS A 79 26.33 19.33 6.27
C HIS A 79 26.04 20.72 6.88
N LYS A 80 25.71 21.70 6.02
CA LYS A 80 25.50 23.09 6.43
C LYS A 80 24.04 23.50 6.37
N LYS A 81 23.62 24.23 7.39
CA LYS A 81 22.38 25.00 7.39
C LYS A 81 22.59 26.25 6.51
N LEU A 82 21.87 26.34 5.39
CA LEU A 82 21.98 27.49 4.47
C LEU A 82 21.00 28.60 4.85
N LEU A 83 19.77 28.23 5.20
CA LEU A 83 18.70 29.18 5.54
C LEU A 83 17.78 28.57 6.60
N THR A 84 17.44 29.36 7.60
CA THR A 84 16.32 29.09 8.52
C THR A 84 15.33 30.22 8.38
N MET A 85 14.06 29.88 8.17
CA MET A 85 12.97 30.84 8.07
C MET A 85 11.83 30.44 9.02
N HIS A 86 11.28 31.42 9.72
CA HIS A 86 9.99 31.26 10.37
C HIS A 86 8.92 31.30 9.28
N THR A 87 8.11 30.25 9.17
CA THR A 87 7.17 30.11 8.03
C THR A 87 5.90 30.93 8.20
N GLY A 88 5.65 31.46 9.40
CA GLY A 88 4.40 32.18 9.71
C GLY A 88 3.24 31.26 10.10
N HIS A 89 3.44 29.94 9.96
CA HIS A 89 2.54 28.96 10.53
C HIS A 89 2.50 29.04 12.06
N THR A 90 1.36 28.71 12.65
CA THR A 90 1.17 28.74 14.11
C THR A 90 1.09 27.33 14.72
N ALA A 91 1.36 26.30 13.92
CA ALA A 91 1.33 24.90 14.33
C ALA A 91 2.24 24.05 13.42
N ASN A 92 2.31 22.75 13.69
CA ASN A 92 3.25 21.80 13.10
C ASN A 92 3.20 21.79 11.57
N ILE A 93 4.36 21.87 10.92
CA ILE A 93 4.47 21.78 9.46
C ILE A 93 4.50 20.30 9.07
N PHE A 94 3.57 19.86 8.23
CA PHE A 94 3.44 18.46 7.79
C PHE A 94 3.90 18.21 6.36
N SER A 95 4.06 19.26 5.55
CA SER A 95 4.54 19.12 4.19
C SER A 95 5.36 20.32 3.77
N VAL A 96 6.47 20.06 3.10
CA VAL A 96 7.34 21.05 2.45
C VAL A 96 7.60 20.59 1.02
N LYS A 97 7.50 21.48 0.03
CA LYS A 97 7.77 21.18 -1.38
C LYS A 97 8.47 22.33 -2.08
N PHE A 98 9.50 22.03 -2.87
CA PHE A 98 10.00 22.96 -3.86
C PHE A 98 9.01 23.05 -5.02
N LEU A 99 8.73 24.27 -5.49
CA LEU A 99 7.95 24.45 -6.70
C LEU A 99 8.85 24.23 -7.93
N PRO A 100 8.50 23.29 -8.83
CA PRO A 100 9.27 23.01 -10.04
C PRO A 100 9.54 24.23 -10.90
N HIS A 101 10.69 24.24 -11.58
CA HIS A 101 11.11 25.31 -12.50
C HIS A 101 11.19 26.73 -11.90
N SER A 102 11.06 26.88 -10.59
CA SER A 102 11.24 28.17 -9.90
C SER A 102 12.72 28.54 -9.69
N GLY A 103 13.66 27.71 -10.15
CA GLY A 103 15.09 27.87 -9.88
C GLY A 103 15.42 27.69 -8.40
N ASP A 104 14.73 26.74 -7.74
CA ASP A 104 14.86 26.44 -6.32
C ASP A 104 14.49 27.63 -5.41
N ARG A 105 13.81 28.65 -5.94
CA ARG A 105 13.46 29.91 -5.23
C ARG A 105 12.19 29.79 -4.39
N ILE A 106 11.23 28.99 -4.83
CA ILE A 106 9.89 28.95 -4.23
C ILE A 106 9.71 27.67 -3.43
N LEU A 107 9.36 27.84 -2.16
CA LEU A 107 9.06 26.75 -1.22
C LEU A 107 7.60 26.85 -0.77
N ILE A 108 6.91 25.73 -0.70
CA ILE A 108 5.50 25.66 -0.28
C ILE A 108 5.42 24.83 0.98
N THR A 109 4.72 25.33 2.00
CA THR A 109 4.50 24.61 3.26
C THR A 109 3.02 24.47 3.59
N GLY A 110 2.65 23.33 4.16
CA GLY A 110 1.30 23.03 4.64
C GLY A 110 1.38 22.50 6.07
N ALA A 111 0.47 22.97 6.92
CA ALA A 111 0.59 22.76 8.37
C ALA A 111 -0.73 22.43 9.07
N ALA A 112 -0.61 22.09 10.35
CA ALA A 112 -1.70 21.81 11.27
C ALA A 112 -2.60 23.02 11.57
N ASP A 113 -2.20 24.23 11.20
CA ASP A 113 -3.00 25.45 11.35
C ASP A 113 -4.01 25.67 10.23
N SER A 114 -4.25 24.63 9.41
CA SER A 114 -5.15 24.61 8.25
C SER A 114 -4.75 25.55 7.12
N LYS A 115 -3.50 26.01 7.08
CA LYS A 115 -3.01 26.94 6.04
C LYS A 115 -1.98 26.31 5.12
N VAL A 116 -1.87 26.91 3.95
CA VAL A 116 -0.77 26.70 2.99
C VAL A 116 -0.05 28.02 2.78
N HIS A 117 1.27 28.02 2.93
CA HIS A 117 2.11 29.20 2.71
C HIS A 117 3.06 28.96 1.54
N VAL A 118 3.34 30.03 0.80
CA VAL A 118 4.30 30.05 -0.30
C VAL A 118 5.37 31.07 0.04
N HIS A 119 6.62 30.62 0.04
CA HIS A 119 7.78 31.38 0.47
C HIS A 119 8.71 31.61 -0.69
N ASP A 120 9.31 32.79 -0.71
CA ASP A 120 10.39 33.13 -1.61
C ASP A 120 11.70 33.13 -0.83
N LEU A 121 12.56 32.15 -1.13
CA LEU A 121 13.83 31.93 -0.45
C LEU A 121 14.86 33.03 -0.71
N THR A 122 14.69 33.80 -1.80
CA THR A 122 15.61 34.91 -2.12
C THR A 122 15.38 36.10 -1.21
N VAL A 123 14.12 36.48 -0.99
CA VAL A 123 13.75 37.57 -0.09
C VAL A 123 13.51 37.12 1.35
N LYS A 124 13.39 35.80 1.58
CA LYS A 124 13.15 35.15 2.88
C LYS A 124 11.82 35.54 3.52
N GLU A 125 10.80 35.68 2.68
CA GLU A 125 9.45 36.08 3.11
C GLU A 125 8.38 35.12 2.57
N THR A 126 7.28 35.03 3.31
CA THR A 126 6.05 34.42 2.83
C THR A 126 5.34 35.39 1.88
N ILE A 127 5.25 35.02 0.62
CA ILE A 127 4.64 35.84 -0.44
C ILE A 127 3.14 35.56 -0.61
N HIS A 128 2.68 34.34 -0.29
CA HIS A 128 1.26 33.99 -0.27
C HIS A 128 0.91 33.16 0.96
N MET A 129 -0.29 33.40 1.49
CA MET A 129 -0.92 32.60 2.53
C MET A 129 -2.35 32.29 2.12
N PHE A 130 -2.68 31.01 2.08
CA PHE A 130 -4.00 30.48 1.77
C PHE A 130 -4.58 29.82 3.01
N GLY A 131 -5.75 30.28 3.45
CA GLY A 131 -6.48 29.76 4.61
C GLY A 131 -7.84 29.17 4.23
N ASP A 132 -7.95 28.57 3.05
CA ASP A 132 -9.22 28.04 2.54
C ASP A 132 -9.58 26.65 3.09
N HIS A 133 -8.60 25.91 3.62
CA HIS A 133 -8.84 24.64 4.32
C HIS A 133 -9.42 24.89 5.71
N THR A 134 -10.30 24.00 6.16
CA THR A 134 -10.94 24.11 7.49
C THR A 134 -10.32 23.19 8.54
N ASN A 135 -9.41 22.30 8.12
CA ASN A 135 -8.69 21.38 8.99
C ASN A 135 -7.23 21.21 8.53
N ARG A 136 -6.42 20.46 9.28
CA ARG A 136 -4.97 20.32 9.11
C ARG A 136 -4.59 19.92 7.69
N VAL A 137 -3.66 20.66 7.09
CA VAL A 137 -3.10 20.33 5.76
C VAL A 137 -2.03 19.27 5.92
N LYS A 138 -2.24 18.09 5.33
CA LYS A 138 -1.38 16.93 5.53
C LYS A 138 -0.32 16.75 4.45
N ARG A 139 -0.64 17.07 3.20
CA ARG A 139 0.29 16.84 2.09
C ARG A 139 0.15 17.90 1.00
N ILE A 140 1.29 18.29 0.43
CA ILE A 140 1.37 19.08 -0.80
C ILE A 140 1.99 18.19 -1.89
N ALA A 141 1.50 18.33 -3.13
CA ALA A 141 2.21 17.82 -4.29
C ALA A 141 2.39 18.91 -5.35
N THR A 142 3.46 18.75 -6.11
CA THR A 142 3.84 19.56 -7.26
C THR A 142 4.01 18.65 -8.47
N ALA A 143 4.07 19.24 -9.66
CA ALA A 143 4.27 18.51 -10.90
C ALA A 143 5.21 19.26 -11.83
N LEU A 144 6.13 18.55 -12.49
CA LEU A 144 7.14 19.15 -13.35
C LEU A 144 6.51 19.91 -14.52
N THR A 145 5.46 19.38 -15.16
CA THR A 145 4.82 20.05 -16.30
C THR A 145 3.94 21.24 -15.92
N TRP A 146 3.73 21.49 -14.62
CA TRP A 146 2.83 22.54 -14.11
C TRP A 146 3.58 23.51 -13.17
N PRO A 147 4.47 24.36 -13.72
CA PRO A 147 5.45 25.14 -12.94
C PRO A 147 4.85 26.16 -11.97
N ASN A 148 3.58 26.54 -12.14
CA ASN A 148 2.91 27.53 -11.28
C ASN A 148 1.74 26.93 -10.50
N THR A 149 1.56 25.61 -10.59
CA THR A 149 0.41 24.93 -9.99
C THR A 149 0.87 23.88 -9.01
N PHE A 150 0.15 23.79 -7.89
CA PHE A 150 0.35 22.75 -6.90
C PHE A 150 -0.98 22.36 -6.26
N TRP A 151 -0.97 21.27 -5.51
CA TRP A 151 -2.15 20.72 -4.85
C TRP A 151 -1.89 20.46 -3.37
N SER A 152 -2.94 20.57 -2.55
CA SER A 152 -2.91 20.18 -1.15
C SER A 152 -4.05 19.22 -0.81
N ALA A 153 -3.81 18.32 0.15
CA ALA A 153 -4.83 17.49 0.79
C ALA A 153 -4.87 17.80 2.28
N ALA A 154 -6.08 17.89 2.83
CA ALA A 154 -6.29 18.19 4.23
C ALA A 154 -7.37 17.30 4.87
N GLU A 155 -7.38 17.31 6.20
CA GLU A 155 -8.33 16.56 7.03
C GLU A 155 -9.75 17.13 7.00
N ASP A 156 -10.01 18.14 6.17
CA ASP A 156 -11.37 18.59 5.87
C ASP A 156 -12.01 17.77 4.75
N GLY A 157 -11.29 16.76 4.24
CA GLY A 157 -11.76 15.89 3.16
C GLY A 157 -11.57 16.48 1.77
N VAL A 158 -10.89 17.63 1.65
CA VAL A 158 -10.78 18.37 0.39
C VAL A 158 -9.37 18.28 -0.17
N VAL A 159 -9.26 18.13 -1.49
CA VAL A 159 -8.05 18.37 -2.27
C VAL A 159 -8.22 19.68 -3.04
N ARG A 160 -7.29 20.61 -2.84
CA ARG A 160 -7.32 21.94 -3.46
C ARG A 160 -6.21 22.10 -4.48
N GLN A 161 -6.47 22.92 -5.50
CA GLN A 161 -5.52 23.34 -6.52
C GLN A 161 -5.24 24.84 -6.38
N TYR A 162 -3.98 25.21 -6.59
CA TYR A 162 -3.48 26.57 -6.49
C TYR A 162 -2.76 26.92 -7.78
N ASP A 163 -3.03 28.08 -8.36
CA ASP A 163 -2.27 28.62 -9.50
C ASP A 163 -1.70 29.99 -9.12
N LEU A 164 -0.38 30.08 -9.01
CA LEU A 164 0.31 31.30 -8.58
C LEU A 164 0.27 32.43 -9.62
N ARG A 165 -0.21 32.16 -10.83
CA ARG A 165 -0.44 33.20 -11.86
C ARG A 165 -1.74 33.94 -11.64
N GLU A 166 -2.68 33.34 -10.92
CA GLU A 166 -3.96 33.97 -10.63
C GLU A 166 -3.79 35.03 -9.54
N SER A 167 -4.40 36.20 -9.74
CA SER A 167 -4.38 37.28 -8.75
C SER A 167 -5.22 36.97 -7.51
N SER A 168 -6.04 35.92 -7.57
CA SER A 168 -6.92 35.52 -6.47
C SER A 168 -6.09 34.85 -5.38
N LYS A 169 -6.21 35.32 -4.12
CA LYS A 169 -5.64 34.62 -2.96
C LYS A 169 -6.49 33.42 -2.52
N ARG A 170 -7.23 32.81 -3.45
CA ARG A 170 -8.13 31.68 -3.21
C ARG A 170 -7.68 30.50 -4.03
N SER A 171 -7.88 29.33 -3.47
CA SER A 171 -7.68 28.04 -4.13
C SER A 171 -8.98 27.48 -4.71
N GLU A 172 -8.85 26.69 -5.76
CA GLU A 172 -9.97 25.94 -6.32
C GLU A 172 -10.09 24.58 -5.64
N VAL A 173 -11.32 24.14 -5.36
CA VAL A 173 -11.58 22.79 -4.88
C VAL A 173 -11.51 21.84 -6.08
N LEU A 174 -10.53 20.95 -6.06
CA LEU A 174 -10.36 19.93 -7.11
C LEU A 174 -11.18 18.68 -6.78
N VAL A 175 -11.01 18.12 -5.58
CA VAL A 175 -11.79 16.96 -5.12
C VAL A 175 -12.39 17.29 -3.76
N ASP A 176 -13.71 17.11 -3.62
CA ASP A 176 -14.39 17.17 -2.34
C ASP A 176 -14.86 15.76 -1.97
N LEU A 177 -14.15 15.11 -1.04
CA LEU A 177 -14.52 13.76 -0.61
C LEU A 177 -15.73 13.77 0.32
N THR A 178 -16.07 14.91 0.95
CA THR A 178 -17.15 14.99 1.96
C THR A 178 -18.53 14.73 1.35
N GLU A 179 -18.71 15.13 0.08
CA GLU A 179 -19.93 14.87 -0.69
C GLU A 179 -20.22 13.37 -0.83
N TYR A 180 -19.16 12.55 -0.86
CA TYR A 180 -19.26 11.14 -1.23
C TYR A 180 -18.96 10.19 -0.08
N CYS A 181 -17.94 10.46 0.72
CA CYS A 181 -17.48 9.60 1.81
C CYS A 181 -18.06 10.01 3.19
N GLY A 182 -18.85 11.09 3.23
CA GLY A 182 -19.44 11.66 4.43
C GLY A 182 -18.58 12.75 5.06
N GLN A 183 -19.18 13.52 5.96
CA GLN A 183 -18.59 14.76 6.51
C GLN A 183 -17.35 14.57 7.39
N LEU A 184 -17.01 13.33 7.78
CA LEU A 184 -15.86 13.01 8.63
C LEU A 184 -14.70 12.37 7.85
N VAL A 185 -14.76 12.36 6.52
CA VAL A 185 -13.65 11.86 5.70
C VAL A 185 -12.49 12.85 5.74
N GLU A 186 -11.28 12.33 5.80
CA GLU A 186 -10.04 13.09 5.85
C GLU A 186 -9.21 12.73 4.62
N ALA A 187 -8.69 13.71 3.89
CA ALA A 187 -7.69 13.48 2.85
C ALA A 187 -6.30 13.51 3.51
N LYS A 188 -5.61 12.36 3.54
CA LYS A 188 -4.37 12.18 4.31
C LYS A 188 -3.13 12.37 3.48
N CYS A 189 -3.13 11.93 2.22
CA CYS A 189 -1.98 12.05 1.35
C CYS A 189 -2.38 12.12 -0.12
N LEU A 190 -1.50 12.69 -0.92
CA LEU A 190 -1.67 12.77 -2.37
C LEU A 190 -0.32 12.73 -3.08
N ALA A 191 -0.32 12.27 -4.34
CA ALA A 191 0.85 12.31 -5.22
C ALA A 191 0.42 12.50 -6.67
N ILE A 192 1.24 13.19 -7.46
CA ILE A 192 1.07 13.31 -8.91
C ILE A 192 1.97 12.28 -9.59
N ASN A 193 1.46 11.63 -10.63
CA ASN A 193 2.25 10.69 -11.39
C ASN A 193 3.38 11.43 -12.14
N PRO A 194 4.65 11.03 -11.97
CA PRO A 194 5.80 11.78 -12.49
C PRO A 194 5.94 11.71 -14.01
N GLN A 195 5.40 10.68 -14.66
CA GLN A 195 5.45 10.52 -16.12
C GLN A 195 4.22 11.07 -16.83
N ASP A 196 3.04 10.95 -16.20
CA ASP A 196 1.80 11.53 -16.71
C ASP A 196 1.14 12.37 -15.62
N ASN A 197 1.49 13.67 -15.58
CA ASN A 197 1.05 14.60 -14.55
C ASN A 197 -0.48 14.86 -14.54
N ASN A 198 -1.26 14.21 -15.42
CA ASN A 198 -2.73 14.22 -15.36
C ASN A 198 -3.29 13.24 -14.32
N TYR A 199 -2.50 12.27 -13.85
CA TYR A 199 -2.95 11.31 -12.85
C TYR A 199 -2.57 11.73 -11.43
N LEU A 200 -3.56 11.75 -10.55
CA LEU A 200 -3.46 12.09 -9.13
C LEU A 200 -3.90 10.90 -8.29
N ALA A 201 -3.01 10.40 -7.43
CA ALA A 201 -3.37 9.43 -6.41
C ALA A 201 -3.71 10.14 -5.09
N VAL A 202 -4.79 9.71 -4.43
CA VAL A 202 -5.24 10.25 -3.13
C VAL A 202 -5.51 9.11 -2.16
N GLY A 203 -4.88 9.20 -0.98
CA GLY A 203 -5.19 8.41 0.20
C GLY A 203 -6.09 9.21 1.14
N ALA A 204 -7.17 8.60 1.57
CA ALA A 204 -8.16 9.22 2.47
C ALA A 204 -8.60 8.23 3.54
N SER A 205 -9.51 8.65 4.43
CA SER A 205 -10.10 7.75 5.45
C SER A 205 -10.61 6.45 4.82
N GLY A 206 -10.29 5.33 5.47
CA GLY A 206 -10.59 3.99 4.99
C GLY A 206 -9.46 3.35 4.19
N PRO A 207 -9.64 2.07 3.79
CA PRO A 207 -8.56 1.25 3.22
C PRO A 207 -8.31 1.53 1.72
N PHE A 208 -9.09 2.43 1.11
CA PHE A 208 -9.10 2.62 -0.35
C PHE A 208 -8.18 3.77 -0.76
N VAL A 209 -7.37 3.50 -1.78
CA VAL A 209 -6.62 4.52 -2.49
C VAL A 209 -7.28 4.81 -3.82
N ARG A 210 -7.42 6.10 -4.14
CA ARG A 210 -8.14 6.60 -5.31
C ARG A 210 -7.14 7.13 -6.31
N LEU A 211 -7.38 6.84 -7.58
CA LEU A 211 -6.64 7.43 -8.70
C LEU A 211 -7.63 8.25 -9.52
N TYR A 212 -7.33 9.53 -9.70
CA TYR A 212 -8.08 10.48 -10.51
C TYR A 212 -7.31 10.79 -11.79
N ASP A 213 -8.04 11.04 -12.88
CA ASP A 213 -7.53 11.82 -14.01
C ASP A 213 -8.01 13.26 -13.82
N ILE A 214 -7.09 14.17 -13.54
CA ILE A 214 -7.37 15.57 -13.21
C ILE A 214 -8.17 16.25 -14.32
N ARG A 215 -7.98 15.85 -15.59
CA ARG A 215 -8.70 16.42 -16.74
C ARG A 215 -10.18 16.04 -16.77
N MET A 216 -10.53 14.93 -16.11
CA MET A 216 -11.90 14.42 -16.02
C MET A 216 -12.65 14.96 -14.80
N ILE A 217 -11.96 15.68 -13.91
CA ILE A 217 -12.57 16.33 -12.77
C ILE A 217 -13.27 17.60 -13.26
N HIS A 218 -14.59 17.53 -13.38
CA HIS A 218 -15.37 18.72 -13.66
C HIS A 218 -15.55 19.53 -12.37
N ASN A 219 -14.99 20.74 -12.33
CA ASN A 219 -15.25 21.73 -11.28
C ASN A 219 -16.76 21.91 -11.12
N GLN A 220 -17.38 21.19 -10.18
CA GLN A 220 -18.73 21.50 -9.75
C GLN A 220 -18.65 22.80 -8.93
N ARG A 221 -18.58 23.95 -9.63
CA ARG A 221 -19.00 25.22 -9.05
C ARG A 221 -20.52 25.14 -8.85
N LYS A 222 -20.98 24.38 -7.86
CA LYS A 222 -22.36 24.48 -7.41
C LYS A 222 -22.45 25.74 -6.57
N ALA A 223 -23.13 26.72 -7.15
CA ALA A 223 -23.71 27.84 -6.46
C ALA A 223 -24.38 27.34 -5.17
N VAL A 224 -24.11 28.04 -4.08
CA VAL A 224 -24.81 27.93 -2.81
C VAL A 224 -26.32 28.08 -3.08
N ILE A 225 -27.02 26.96 -3.24
CA ILE A 225 -28.47 26.92 -3.10
C ILE A 225 -28.72 26.31 -1.74
N GLN A 226 -29.09 27.18 -0.81
CA GLN A 226 -29.66 26.83 0.48
C GLN A 226 -30.86 25.89 0.26
N ASN A 227 -30.64 24.59 0.39
CA ASN A 227 -31.72 23.66 0.71
C ASN A 227 -31.55 23.22 2.15
N THR A 228 -32.07 24.04 3.05
CA THR A 228 -32.57 23.62 4.36
C THR A 228 -33.71 22.62 4.16
N SER A 229 -33.38 21.34 4.04
CA SER A 229 -34.32 20.24 4.30
C SER A 229 -33.60 18.88 4.31
N GLY A 230 -33.50 18.28 5.50
CA GLY A 230 -33.28 16.85 5.68
C GLY A 230 -31.82 16.42 5.88
N VAL A 231 -31.46 16.16 7.14
CA VAL A 231 -30.31 15.34 7.54
C VAL A 231 -30.53 13.92 7.01
N GLY A 232 -30.07 13.66 5.80
CA GLY A 232 -30.09 12.36 5.16
C GLY A 232 -28.73 12.10 4.51
N VAL A 233 -28.00 11.11 5.03
CA VAL A 233 -26.84 10.53 4.35
C VAL A 233 -27.31 10.12 2.95
N GLN A 234 -26.83 10.77 1.90
CA GLN A 234 -27.12 10.32 0.54
C GLN A 234 -26.55 8.91 0.40
N THR A 235 -27.44 7.92 0.35
CA THR A 235 -27.09 6.52 0.16
C THR A 235 -26.79 6.33 -1.34
N PHE A 236 -25.72 5.61 -1.70
CA PHE A 236 -25.11 5.57 -3.05
C PHE A 236 -25.96 4.88 -4.13
N CYS A 237 -27.27 4.77 -3.95
CA CYS A 237 -28.08 3.80 -4.66
C CYS A 237 -28.69 4.36 -5.96
N GLU A 238 -27.84 4.67 -6.94
CA GLU A 238 -28.20 4.60 -8.37
C GLU A 238 -27.04 3.94 -9.14
N ARG A 239 -27.18 2.64 -9.42
CA ARG A 239 -26.22 1.80 -10.19
C ARG A 239 -25.86 2.33 -11.60
N GLN A 240 -26.48 3.43 -12.03
CA GLN A 240 -26.26 4.07 -13.34
C GLN A 240 -25.37 5.32 -13.29
N LYS A 241 -24.93 5.78 -12.10
CA LYS A 241 -23.99 6.91 -12.01
C LYS A 241 -22.52 6.46 -12.16
N PRO A 242 -21.66 7.24 -12.86
CA PRO A 242 -20.23 7.02 -12.87
C PRO A 242 -19.65 7.10 -11.45
N ILE A 243 -18.43 6.60 -11.28
CA ILE A 243 -17.72 6.31 -10.02
C ILE A 243 -17.88 7.44 -8.96
N PRO A 244 -18.01 7.11 -7.65
CA PRO A 244 -18.61 7.97 -6.62
C PRO A 244 -17.78 9.19 -6.17
N ASP A 245 -17.12 9.90 -7.05
CA ASP A 245 -16.31 11.11 -6.79
C ASP A 245 -15.53 11.59 -8.03
N GLY A 246 -15.72 10.93 -9.19
CA GLY A 246 -14.91 11.20 -10.39
C GLY A 246 -13.56 10.49 -10.41
N ALA A 247 -13.23 9.64 -9.42
CA ALA A 247 -12.04 8.80 -9.51
C ALA A 247 -12.17 7.81 -10.67
N VAL A 248 -11.08 7.59 -11.39
CA VAL A 248 -11.04 6.63 -12.50
C VAL A 248 -10.78 5.22 -12.00
N GLN A 249 -10.10 5.07 -10.84
CA GLN A 249 -9.74 3.77 -10.31
C GLN A 249 -9.59 3.76 -8.78
N TYR A 250 -9.93 2.62 -8.19
CA TYR A 250 -9.73 2.32 -6.77
C TYR A 250 -8.77 1.15 -6.59
N TYR A 251 -8.03 1.18 -5.48
CA TYR A 251 -7.09 0.15 -5.05
C TYR A 251 -7.30 -0.18 -3.57
N VAL A 252 -7.33 -1.46 -3.24
CA VAL A 252 -7.46 -1.96 -1.86
C VAL A 252 -6.83 -3.34 -1.75
N ALA A 253 -6.14 -3.62 -0.65
CA ALA A 253 -5.64 -4.96 -0.41
C ALA A 253 -6.77 -5.92 -0.06
N GLY A 254 -6.89 -7.02 -0.80
CA GLY A 254 -8.09 -7.85 -0.78
C GLY A 254 -8.38 -8.56 0.55
N HIS A 255 -7.38 -8.73 1.41
CA HIS A 255 -7.53 -9.35 2.73
C HIS A 255 -7.88 -8.36 3.85
N LEU A 256 -7.89 -7.06 3.57
CA LEU A 256 -8.24 -6.09 4.58
C LEU A 256 -9.71 -6.29 5.01
N PRO A 257 -10.02 -6.14 6.31
CA PRO A 257 -11.36 -6.38 6.84
C PRO A 257 -12.45 -5.70 6.02
N VAL A 258 -13.63 -6.31 5.90
CA VAL A 258 -14.71 -5.73 5.08
C VAL A 258 -15.79 -5.06 5.92
N LYS A 259 -15.94 -5.47 7.18
CA LYS A 259 -16.93 -4.88 8.08
C LYS A 259 -16.25 -3.92 9.04
N LEU A 260 -16.79 -2.70 9.19
CA LEU A 260 -16.37 -1.70 10.19
C LEU A 260 -16.13 -2.28 11.60
N PRO A 261 -17.01 -3.14 12.15
CA PRO A 261 -16.74 -3.83 13.42
C PRO A 261 -15.44 -4.66 13.43
N ASP A 262 -15.05 -5.28 12.30
CA ASP A 262 -13.81 -6.05 12.22
C ASP A 262 -12.57 -5.13 12.25
N TYR A 263 -12.68 -3.90 11.74
CA TYR A 263 -11.65 -2.87 11.91
C TYR A 263 -11.52 -2.48 13.38
N ASN A 264 -12.65 -2.19 14.02
CA ASN A 264 -12.71 -1.76 15.42
C ASN A 264 -12.27 -2.86 16.39
N ASN A 265 -12.61 -4.12 16.11
CA ASN A 265 -12.19 -5.27 16.91
C ASN A 265 -10.66 -5.47 16.90
N ARG A 266 -9.98 -5.00 15.84
CA ARG A 266 -8.51 -4.99 15.78
C ARG A 266 -7.90 -3.73 16.38
N LEU A 267 -8.72 -2.77 16.81
CA LEU A 267 -8.28 -1.47 17.32
C LEU A 267 -7.30 -0.77 16.36
N ARG A 268 -7.53 -0.96 15.05
CA ARG A 268 -6.70 -0.44 13.96
C ARG A 268 -7.47 0.57 13.14
N VAL A 269 -6.84 1.71 12.88
CA VAL A 269 -7.30 2.67 11.88
C VAL A 269 -6.61 2.34 10.57
N LEU A 270 -7.36 1.85 9.58
CA LEU A 270 -6.84 1.59 8.24
C LEU A 270 -7.00 2.83 7.38
N VAL A 271 -5.87 3.44 7.06
CA VAL A 271 -5.81 4.68 6.29
C VAL A 271 -4.50 4.74 5.51
N ALA A 272 -4.54 5.18 4.25
CA ALA A 272 -3.32 5.41 3.49
C ALA A 272 -2.61 6.66 4.03
N THR A 273 -1.55 6.45 4.81
CA THR A 273 -0.72 7.52 5.39
C THR A 273 0.23 8.13 4.36
N TYR A 274 0.56 7.38 3.31
CA TYR A 274 1.43 7.85 2.24
C TYR A 274 1.18 7.13 0.93
N VAL A 275 1.33 7.85 -0.18
CA VAL A 275 1.28 7.31 -1.55
C VAL A 275 2.44 7.86 -2.38
N ALA A 276 3.05 7.01 -3.21
CA ALA A 276 4.10 7.42 -4.13
C ALA A 276 4.01 6.62 -5.44
N PHE A 277 4.18 7.31 -6.57
CA PHE A 277 4.34 6.63 -7.84
C PHE A 277 5.77 6.14 -8.02
N SER A 278 5.89 5.00 -8.70
CA SER A 278 7.17 4.53 -9.25
C SER A 278 7.78 5.58 -10.19
N PRO A 279 9.11 5.58 -10.39
CA PRO A 279 9.76 6.52 -11.29
C PRO A 279 9.23 6.51 -12.73
N ASP A 280 8.74 5.36 -13.20
CA ASP A 280 8.12 5.20 -14.53
C ASP A 280 6.61 5.42 -14.54
N GLY A 281 6.00 5.73 -13.39
CA GLY A 281 4.58 6.03 -13.26
C GLY A 281 3.64 4.84 -13.46
N THR A 282 4.15 3.60 -13.51
CA THR A 282 3.34 2.40 -13.82
C THR A 282 2.88 1.62 -12.58
N GLU A 283 3.48 1.90 -11.43
CA GLU A 283 3.16 1.30 -10.14
C GLU A 283 2.91 2.38 -9.09
N LEU A 284 2.05 2.07 -8.11
CA LEU A 284 1.69 2.93 -6.98
C LEU A 284 2.01 2.24 -5.66
N LEU A 285 2.92 2.83 -4.89
CA LEU A 285 3.28 2.40 -3.55
C LEU A 285 2.39 3.10 -2.52
N VAL A 286 1.92 2.35 -1.53
CA VAL A 286 0.99 2.83 -0.50
C VAL A 286 1.44 2.34 0.86
N ASN A 287 1.68 3.25 1.80
CA ASN A 287 1.87 2.91 3.21
C ASN A 287 0.53 2.98 3.96
N MET A 288 0.00 1.82 4.35
CA MET A 288 -1.30 1.72 5.02
C MET A 288 -1.11 1.71 6.54
N GLY A 289 -1.66 2.71 7.23
CA GLY A 289 -1.76 2.74 8.69
C GLY A 289 -2.53 1.53 9.22
N GLY A 290 -2.09 1.01 10.35
CA GLY A 290 -2.55 -0.25 10.93
C GLY A 290 -2.07 -1.50 10.20
N GLU A 291 -1.38 -1.36 9.07
CA GLU A 291 -1.10 -2.42 8.11
C GLU A 291 0.29 -2.26 7.47
N GLN A 292 0.53 -3.03 6.41
CA GLN A 292 1.81 -3.10 5.69
C GLN A 292 1.90 -2.08 4.55
N VAL A 293 3.08 -1.98 3.93
CA VAL A 293 3.26 -1.28 2.66
C VAL A 293 2.84 -2.18 1.49
N TYR A 294 2.04 -1.62 0.59
CA TYR A 294 1.50 -2.28 -0.59
C TYR A 294 2.00 -1.63 -1.87
N LEU A 295 2.30 -2.43 -2.88
CA LEU A 295 2.58 -1.96 -4.24
C LEU A 295 1.46 -2.43 -5.15
N PHE A 296 0.78 -1.50 -5.81
CA PHE A 296 -0.25 -1.74 -6.80
C PHE A 296 0.30 -1.53 -8.21
N ASP A 297 -0.05 -2.43 -9.14
CA ASP A 297 0.29 -2.28 -10.55
C ASP A 297 -0.83 -1.52 -11.27
N LEU A 298 -0.49 -0.42 -11.93
CA LEU A 298 -1.45 0.42 -12.64
C LEU A 298 -1.68 -0.06 -14.08
N THR A 299 -0.82 -0.94 -14.59
CA THR A 299 -0.86 -1.48 -15.96
C THR A 299 -1.46 -2.89 -16.00
N SER A 300 -0.92 -3.81 -15.20
CA SER A 300 -1.36 -5.21 -15.08
C SER A 300 -2.21 -5.40 -13.84
N LYS A 301 -3.43 -4.86 -13.90
CA LYS A 301 -4.35 -4.77 -12.76
C LYS A 301 -4.91 -6.15 -12.39
N GLN A 302 -4.87 -6.51 -11.11
CA GLN A 302 -5.43 -7.76 -10.58
C GLN A 302 -6.64 -7.47 -9.71
N ARG A 303 -7.74 -8.22 -9.86
CA ARG A 303 -8.91 -8.05 -9.00
C ARG A 303 -8.66 -8.68 -7.63
N PRO A 304 -9.13 -8.06 -6.53
CA PRO A 304 -9.12 -8.69 -5.23
C PRO A 304 -9.89 -10.00 -5.27
N TYR A 305 -9.33 -11.02 -4.64
CA TYR A 305 -10.08 -12.24 -4.33
C TYR A 305 -11.08 -11.95 -3.20
N THR A 306 -12.18 -11.26 -3.52
CA THR A 306 -13.27 -10.96 -2.60
C THR A 306 -14.40 -11.98 -2.79
N PHE A 307 -14.52 -12.89 -1.83
CA PHE A 307 -15.54 -13.94 -1.83
C PHE A 307 -16.87 -13.51 -1.18
N LEU A 308 -17.04 -12.22 -0.87
CA LEU A 308 -18.19 -11.69 -0.12
C LEU A 308 -19.38 -11.23 -0.99
N LEU A 309 -19.34 -11.47 -2.30
CA LEU A 309 -20.29 -10.90 -3.23
C LEU A 309 -21.44 -11.88 -3.54
N PRO A 310 -22.72 -11.47 -3.38
CA PRO A 310 -23.85 -12.29 -3.78
C PRO A 310 -23.80 -12.60 -5.28
N LYS A 311 -23.73 -13.88 -5.65
CA LYS A 311 -23.92 -14.34 -7.03
C LYS A 311 -25.34 -13.98 -7.49
N LYS A 312 -25.52 -12.88 -8.24
CA LYS A 312 -26.76 -12.66 -9.01
C LYS A 312 -26.53 -13.09 -10.46
N CYS A 313 -27.17 -14.18 -10.86
CA CYS A 313 -27.32 -14.55 -12.26
C CYS A 313 -28.02 -13.42 -13.03
N HIS A 314 -27.34 -12.83 -14.01
CA HIS A 314 -28.01 -12.09 -15.07
C HIS A 314 -28.32 -13.07 -16.20
N SER A 315 -29.52 -13.65 -16.18
CA SER A 315 -30.13 -14.19 -17.40
C SER A 315 -30.57 -13.00 -18.25
N SER A 316 -29.81 -12.67 -19.29
CA SER A 316 -30.27 -11.79 -20.35
C SER A 316 -31.34 -12.52 -21.17
N ASN A 317 -32.60 -12.41 -20.75
CA ASN A 317 -33.73 -12.70 -21.62
C ASN A 317 -33.92 -11.52 -22.56
N GLU A 318 -33.24 -11.54 -23.69
CA GLU A 318 -33.72 -10.82 -24.87
C GLU A 318 -34.94 -11.58 -25.40
N VAL A 319 -36.08 -10.91 -25.34
CA VAL A 319 -37.33 -11.37 -25.93
C VAL A 319 -37.22 -11.19 -27.45
N GLN A 320 -37.10 -12.29 -28.19
CA GLN A 320 -37.47 -12.32 -29.61
C GLN A 320 -38.57 -13.36 -29.85
N ASN A 321 -39.72 -12.82 -30.29
CA ASN A 321 -40.87 -13.56 -30.79
C ASN A 321 -40.52 -14.34 -32.07
N GLY A 322 -41.03 -15.58 -32.20
CA GLY A 322 -41.34 -16.14 -33.53
C GLY A 322 -41.07 -17.63 -33.78
N LYS A 323 -42.07 -18.47 -33.50
CA LYS A 323 -42.58 -19.62 -34.29
C LYS A 323 -41.65 -20.78 -34.75
N THR A 324 -41.93 -21.94 -34.11
CA THR A 324 -42.28 -23.29 -34.66
C THR A 324 -41.24 -24.24 -35.30
N SER A 325 -41.29 -25.49 -34.77
CA SER A 325 -41.03 -26.84 -35.35
C SER A 325 -39.58 -27.20 -35.73
N THR A 326 -38.98 -28.37 -35.44
CA THR A 326 -39.40 -29.70 -34.90
C THR A 326 -38.16 -30.54 -34.55
N ASN A 327 -38.25 -31.31 -33.46
CA ASN A 327 -37.66 -32.63 -33.13
C ASN A 327 -36.15 -32.96 -33.31
N GLY A 328 -35.50 -33.26 -32.17
CA GLY A 328 -34.80 -34.54 -31.98
C GLY A 328 -33.34 -34.50 -31.48
N MET A 329 -33.12 -34.54 -30.15
CA MET A 329 -32.34 -35.55 -29.39
C MET A 329 -32.06 -35.06 -27.96
N ALA A 330 -32.05 -36.00 -27.03
CA ALA A 330 -32.29 -35.80 -25.59
C ALA A 330 -31.07 -35.38 -24.75
N ASN A 331 -31.34 -34.47 -23.83
CA ASN A 331 -30.98 -34.39 -22.40
C ASN A 331 -29.56 -34.72 -21.91
N GLY A 332 -28.92 -33.69 -21.37
CA GLY A 332 -27.78 -33.80 -20.45
C GLY A 332 -27.28 -32.47 -19.86
N ILE A 333 -28.21 -31.55 -19.52
CA ILE A 333 -28.10 -30.43 -18.56
C ILE A 333 -26.81 -29.57 -18.61
N HIS A 334 -26.91 -28.46 -19.33
CA HIS A 334 -26.00 -27.32 -19.27
C HIS A 334 -26.07 -26.61 -17.90
N LEU A 335 -24.96 -26.57 -17.15
CA LEU A 335 -24.76 -25.61 -16.05
C LEU A 335 -24.12 -24.32 -16.59
N HIS A 336 -24.89 -23.22 -16.59
CA HIS A 336 -24.43 -21.89 -17.01
C HIS A 336 -23.90 -21.04 -15.82
N SER A 337 -22.67 -20.57 -16.02
CA SER A 337 -22.13 -19.21 -15.77
C SER A 337 -21.95 -18.64 -14.34
N ASN A 338 -20.66 -18.48 -13.98
CA ASN A 338 -20.03 -17.72 -12.87
C ASN A 338 -19.84 -18.41 -11.49
N GLY A 339 -19.70 -19.74 -11.48
CA GLY A 339 -18.89 -20.45 -10.48
C GLY A 339 -17.40 -20.37 -10.82
N PHE A 340 -16.54 -20.54 -9.82
CA PHE A 340 -15.08 -20.71 -9.93
C PHE A 340 -14.65 -21.34 -11.27
N ARG A 341 -14.15 -20.53 -12.21
CA ARG A 341 -13.32 -21.03 -13.31
C ARG A 341 -11.88 -20.84 -12.90
N LEU A 342 -11.28 -21.89 -12.33
CA LEU A 342 -9.88 -22.16 -12.62
C LEU A 342 -9.82 -22.29 -14.14
N SER A 343 -9.06 -21.42 -14.80
CA SER A 343 -8.94 -21.48 -16.25
C SER A 343 -8.55 -22.90 -16.66
N GLU A 344 -9.40 -23.57 -17.43
CA GLU A 344 -8.98 -24.69 -18.27
C GLU A 344 -8.06 -24.10 -19.35
N GLY A 345 -6.84 -23.77 -18.94
CA GLY A 345 -5.76 -23.52 -19.87
C GLY A 345 -5.59 -24.80 -20.69
N LYS A 346 -5.47 -24.67 -22.01
CA LYS A 346 -5.01 -25.76 -22.87
C LYS A 346 -3.84 -26.45 -22.16
N VAL A 347 -3.93 -27.76 -22.02
CA VAL A 347 -2.85 -28.60 -21.50
C VAL A 347 -1.62 -28.38 -22.38
N HIS A 348 -0.79 -27.42 -22.03
CA HIS A 348 0.59 -27.43 -22.47
C HIS A 348 1.24 -28.52 -21.62
N ASN A 349 1.34 -29.72 -22.19
CA ASN A 349 2.31 -30.72 -21.79
C ASN A 349 3.69 -30.10 -21.95
N SER A 350 4.08 -29.28 -20.97
CA SER A 350 5.47 -28.96 -20.73
C SER A 350 6.04 -30.15 -19.97
N PRO A 351 7.22 -30.66 -20.36
CA PRO A 351 7.88 -31.71 -19.59
C PRO A 351 8.07 -31.20 -18.15
N PRO A 352 8.23 -32.08 -17.15
CA PRO A 352 8.67 -31.64 -15.83
C PRO A 352 10.04 -31.02 -16.04
N SER A 353 10.11 -29.69 -16.19
CA SER A 353 11.38 -29.02 -16.34
C SER A 353 12.03 -29.11 -14.97
N GLU A 354 12.91 -30.10 -14.80
CA GLU A 354 13.80 -30.16 -13.66
C GLU A 354 14.38 -28.75 -13.45
N LEU A 355 14.25 -28.24 -12.24
CA LEU A 355 14.77 -26.91 -11.96
C LEU A 355 16.27 -26.93 -12.22
N PRO A 356 16.84 -25.88 -12.83
CA PRO A 356 18.28 -25.74 -12.97
C PRO A 356 19.00 -26.05 -11.65
N PRO A 357 20.20 -26.68 -11.67
CA PRO A 357 20.89 -27.13 -10.45
C PRO A 357 21.06 -26.04 -9.38
N PHE A 358 21.26 -24.79 -9.81
CA PHE A 358 21.37 -23.66 -8.88
C PHE A 358 20.03 -23.31 -8.20
N LEU A 359 18.89 -23.46 -8.88
CA LEU A 359 17.55 -23.27 -8.29
C LEU A 359 17.17 -24.45 -7.39
N GLU A 360 17.58 -25.66 -7.74
CA GLU A 360 17.45 -26.83 -6.86
C GLU A 360 18.17 -26.59 -5.53
N LYS A 361 19.38 -26.02 -5.56
CA LYS A 361 20.11 -25.64 -4.34
C LYS A 361 19.37 -24.59 -3.51
N ILE A 362 18.82 -23.54 -4.13
CA ILE A 362 18.02 -22.51 -3.42
C ILE A 362 16.75 -23.13 -2.82
N LYS A 363 16.07 -24.01 -3.57
CA LYS A 363 14.90 -24.76 -3.08
C LYS A 363 15.27 -25.65 -1.89
N GLN A 364 16.39 -26.35 -1.95
CA GLN A 364 16.87 -27.19 -0.85
C GLN A 364 17.15 -26.36 0.39
N GLN A 365 17.83 -25.22 0.26
CA GLN A 365 18.05 -24.29 1.37
C GLN A 365 16.72 -23.78 1.97
N ALA A 366 15.73 -23.47 1.12
CA ALA A 366 14.40 -23.07 1.57
C ALA A 366 13.66 -24.20 2.31
N ASN A 367 13.77 -25.44 1.83
CA ASN A 367 13.22 -26.63 2.50
C ASN A 367 13.90 -26.87 3.87
N ASP A 368 15.22 -26.75 3.94
CA ASP A 368 15.99 -26.91 5.18
C ASP A 368 15.59 -25.85 6.22
N ALA A 369 15.45 -24.60 5.79
CA ALA A 369 14.94 -23.50 6.63
C ALA A 369 13.51 -23.79 7.12
N PHE A 370 12.65 -24.30 6.25
CA PHE A 370 11.28 -24.69 6.61
C PHE A 370 11.27 -25.82 7.66
N VAL A 371 12.11 -26.84 7.51
CA VAL A 371 12.23 -27.94 8.50
C VAL A 371 12.73 -27.42 9.85
N ARG A 372 13.65 -26.44 9.83
CA ARG A 372 14.16 -25.74 11.02
C ARG A 372 13.18 -24.72 11.61
N GLN A 373 11.97 -24.60 11.07
CA GLN A 373 10.96 -23.64 11.49
C GLN A 373 11.36 -22.16 11.32
N GLN A 374 12.32 -21.89 10.45
CA GLN A 374 12.77 -20.55 10.08
C GLN A 374 11.89 -20.03 8.93
N TRP A 375 10.63 -19.73 9.24
CA TRP A 375 9.60 -19.47 8.22
C TRP A 375 9.92 -18.25 7.36
N SER A 376 10.38 -17.14 7.96
CA SER A 376 10.74 -15.92 7.24
C SER A 376 11.89 -16.17 6.27
N HIS A 377 12.92 -16.89 6.71
CA HIS A 377 14.05 -17.26 5.86
C HIS A 377 13.61 -18.21 4.73
N ALA A 378 12.75 -19.19 5.01
CA ALA A 378 12.20 -20.06 3.98
C ALA A 378 11.42 -19.27 2.92
N ILE A 379 10.56 -18.34 3.33
CA ILE A 379 9.82 -17.44 2.42
C ILE A 379 10.79 -16.64 1.56
N GLN A 380 11.85 -16.07 2.15
CA GLN A 380 12.82 -15.27 1.41
C GLN A 380 13.50 -16.07 0.29
N MET A 381 13.90 -17.30 0.61
CA MET A 381 14.55 -18.21 -0.32
C MET A 381 13.59 -18.67 -1.42
N TYR A 382 12.33 -18.99 -1.08
CA TYR A 382 11.31 -19.29 -2.08
C TYR A 382 10.99 -18.10 -2.98
N SER A 383 10.91 -16.87 -2.45
CA SER A 383 10.68 -15.67 -3.26
C SER A 383 11.79 -15.43 -4.27
N ARG A 384 13.06 -15.66 -3.89
CA ARG A 384 14.20 -15.63 -4.83
C ARG A 384 14.09 -16.70 -5.91
N ALA A 385 13.64 -17.90 -5.55
CA ALA A 385 13.45 -18.99 -6.50
C ALA A 385 12.29 -18.71 -7.47
N VAL A 386 11.15 -18.23 -6.96
CA VAL A 386 9.96 -17.86 -7.75
C VAL A 386 10.28 -16.75 -8.74
N LYS A 387 11.04 -15.72 -8.34
CA LYS A 387 11.49 -14.65 -9.24
C LYS A 387 12.25 -15.19 -10.46
N GLN A 388 13.02 -16.27 -10.29
CA GLN A 388 13.85 -16.86 -11.34
C GLN A 388 13.14 -17.97 -12.13
N ALA A 389 12.15 -18.63 -11.52
CA ALA A 389 11.32 -19.65 -12.16
C ALA A 389 9.83 -19.39 -11.90
N PRO A 390 9.24 -18.33 -12.48
CA PRO A 390 7.84 -17.94 -12.24
C PRO A 390 6.80 -18.91 -12.84
N PHE A 391 7.26 -19.94 -13.55
CA PHE A 391 6.45 -21.01 -14.12
C PHE A 391 6.41 -22.28 -13.24
N SER A 392 7.13 -22.32 -12.11
CA SER A 392 7.17 -23.49 -11.24
C SER A 392 6.03 -23.50 -10.22
N ALA A 393 5.00 -24.31 -10.47
CA ALA A 393 3.87 -24.50 -9.53
C ALA A 393 4.33 -24.97 -8.14
N MET A 394 5.39 -25.80 -8.08
CA MET A 394 5.94 -26.34 -6.83
C MET A 394 6.47 -25.24 -5.91
N LEU A 395 7.20 -24.25 -6.46
CA LEU A 395 7.79 -23.18 -5.67
C LEU A 395 6.72 -22.30 -5.02
N TYR A 396 5.67 -21.95 -5.78
CA TYR A 396 4.51 -21.25 -5.23
C TYR A 396 3.81 -22.08 -4.15
N GLY A 397 3.57 -23.37 -4.40
CA GLY A 397 2.97 -24.26 -3.42
C GLY A 397 3.78 -24.34 -2.12
N ASN A 398 5.10 -24.41 -2.20
CA ASN A 398 5.97 -24.48 -1.02
C ASN A 398 6.04 -23.14 -0.27
N ARG A 399 6.09 -22.01 -0.99
CA ARG A 399 6.03 -20.68 -0.37
C ARG A 399 4.70 -20.44 0.35
N ALA A 400 3.58 -20.87 -0.24
CA ALA A 400 2.26 -20.84 0.41
C ALA A 400 2.27 -21.59 1.75
N ALA A 401 2.92 -22.76 1.80
CA ALA A 401 3.04 -23.52 3.05
C ALA A 401 3.84 -22.75 4.11
N ALA A 402 4.89 -22.03 3.71
CA ALA A 402 5.69 -21.21 4.62
C ALA A 402 4.89 -20.02 5.18
N TYR A 403 4.12 -19.32 4.34
CA TYR A 403 3.19 -18.28 4.79
C TYR A 403 2.16 -18.80 5.81
N MET A 404 1.52 -19.94 5.52
CA MET A 404 0.56 -20.56 6.44
C MET A 404 1.17 -20.96 7.80
N LYS A 405 2.49 -21.14 7.87
CA LYS A 405 3.21 -21.44 9.11
C LYS A 405 3.68 -20.19 9.85
N ARG A 406 4.12 -19.15 9.13
CA ARG A 406 4.54 -17.87 9.71
C ARG A 406 3.38 -17.12 10.36
N LYS A 407 2.20 -17.11 9.72
CA LYS A 407 0.94 -16.54 10.24
C LYS A 407 1.04 -15.07 10.66
N TRP A 408 1.82 -14.25 9.96
CA TRP A 408 1.69 -12.81 10.10
C TRP A 408 0.36 -12.35 9.47
N ASP A 409 -0.09 -11.15 9.82
CA ASP A 409 -1.32 -10.60 9.24
C ASP A 409 -1.25 -10.67 7.72
N GLY A 410 -2.33 -11.12 7.08
CA GLY A 410 -2.46 -11.34 5.64
C GLY A 410 -1.62 -12.47 5.02
N ASP A 411 -0.80 -13.22 5.79
CA ASP A 411 -0.05 -14.38 5.25
C ASP A 411 -0.95 -15.45 4.64
N HIS A 412 -2.12 -15.70 5.25
CA HIS A 412 -3.08 -16.64 4.69
C HIS A 412 -3.61 -16.19 3.32
N TYR A 413 -3.65 -14.89 3.07
CA TYR A 413 -4.05 -14.35 1.77
C TYR A 413 -2.92 -14.46 0.73
N ASP A 414 -1.68 -14.15 1.10
CA ASP A 414 -0.54 -14.41 0.21
C ASP A 414 -0.39 -15.90 -0.11
N ALA A 415 -0.64 -16.78 0.87
CA ALA A 415 -0.71 -18.22 0.66
C ALA A 415 -1.83 -18.63 -0.30
N LEU A 416 -3.02 -18.03 -0.17
CA LEU A 416 -4.15 -18.24 -1.07
C LEU A 416 -3.76 -17.86 -2.52
N ARG A 417 -3.15 -16.68 -2.70
CA ARG A 417 -2.68 -16.19 -4.01
C ARG A 417 -1.64 -17.11 -4.63
N ASP A 418 -0.69 -17.58 -3.83
CA ASP A 418 0.32 -18.55 -4.27
C ASP A 418 -0.31 -19.90 -4.64
N CYS A 419 -1.32 -20.38 -3.90
CA CYS A 419 -2.05 -21.59 -4.24
C CYS A 419 -2.80 -21.45 -5.57
N LEU A 420 -3.51 -20.34 -5.79
CA LEU A 420 -4.19 -20.05 -7.05
C LEU A 420 -3.21 -19.98 -8.22
N LYS A 421 -2.05 -19.34 -8.02
CA LYS A 421 -1.00 -19.29 -9.05
C LYS A 421 -0.45 -20.68 -9.34
N ALA A 422 -0.17 -21.49 -8.30
CA ALA A 422 0.29 -22.87 -8.46
C ALA A 422 -0.72 -23.73 -9.24
N ILE A 423 -2.02 -23.62 -8.95
CA ILE A 423 -3.07 -24.37 -9.65
C ILE A 423 -3.21 -23.89 -11.11
N SER A 424 -3.05 -22.58 -11.37
CA SER A 424 -3.07 -22.04 -12.74
C SER A 424 -1.92 -22.58 -13.61
N LEU A 425 -0.78 -22.88 -12.99
CA LEU A 425 0.41 -23.44 -13.64
C LEU A 425 0.35 -24.97 -13.75
N ASN A 426 -0.18 -25.64 -12.73
CA ASN A 426 -0.42 -27.07 -12.70
C ASN A 426 -1.78 -27.37 -12.05
N PRO A 427 -2.83 -27.59 -12.86
CA PRO A 427 -4.17 -27.90 -12.35
C PRO A 427 -4.27 -29.17 -11.50
N SER A 428 -3.30 -30.08 -11.63
CA SER A 428 -3.22 -31.34 -10.86
C SER A 428 -2.41 -31.21 -9.56
N HIS A 429 -1.97 -30.00 -9.19
CA HIS A 429 -1.13 -29.79 -8.01
C HIS A 429 -1.89 -30.03 -6.68
N LEU A 430 -1.89 -31.28 -6.22
CA LEU A 430 -2.64 -31.79 -5.06
C LEU A 430 -2.53 -30.91 -3.80
N LYS A 431 -1.31 -30.58 -3.38
CA LYS A 431 -1.10 -29.78 -2.15
C LYS A 431 -1.64 -28.35 -2.25
N ALA A 432 -1.75 -27.78 -3.46
CA ALA A 432 -2.19 -26.40 -3.64
C ALA A 432 -3.72 -26.32 -3.49
N HIS A 433 -4.47 -27.29 -4.04
CA HIS A 433 -5.91 -27.39 -3.84
C HIS A 433 -6.30 -27.55 -2.37
N PHE A 434 -5.64 -28.47 -1.65
CA PHE A 434 -5.92 -28.65 -0.22
C PHE A 434 -5.59 -27.38 0.60
N ARG A 435 -4.45 -26.74 0.31
CA ARG A 435 -4.05 -25.49 0.98
C ARG A 435 -4.98 -24.33 0.66
N LEU A 436 -5.54 -24.28 -0.55
CA LEU A 436 -6.53 -23.27 -0.96
C LEU A 436 -7.76 -23.31 -0.04
N ALA A 437 -8.37 -24.48 0.12
CA ALA A 437 -9.52 -24.68 1.01
C ALA A 437 -9.19 -24.28 2.45
N ARG A 438 -8.00 -24.67 2.94
CA ARG A 438 -7.53 -24.30 4.27
C ARG A 438 -7.32 -22.78 4.43
N CYS A 439 -6.75 -22.10 3.44
CA CYS A 439 -6.56 -20.65 3.50
C CYS A 439 -7.91 -19.91 3.54
N LEU A 440 -8.90 -20.35 2.75
CA LEU A 440 -10.25 -19.79 2.77
C LEU A 440 -10.91 -19.96 4.15
N PHE A 441 -10.75 -21.13 4.78
CA PHE A 441 -11.24 -21.38 6.13
C PHE A 441 -10.60 -20.43 7.16
N GLU A 442 -9.27 -20.27 7.14
CA GLU A 442 -8.55 -19.36 8.06
C GLU A 442 -8.97 -17.89 7.84
N LEU A 443 -9.22 -17.50 6.59
CA LEU A 443 -9.74 -16.19 6.20
C LEU A 443 -11.25 -16.00 6.47
N LYS A 444 -11.92 -17.01 7.04
CA LYS A 444 -13.35 -17.01 7.40
C LYS A 444 -14.32 -16.97 6.21
N TYR A 445 -13.86 -17.36 5.02
CA TYR A 445 -14.70 -17.61 3.84
C TYR A 445 -15.21 -19.06 3.88
N LEU A 446 -16.12 -19.34 4.83
CA LEU A 446 -16.51 -20.70 5.21
C LEU A 446 -17.24 -21.45 4.08
N SER A 447 -18.14 -20.78 3.35
CA SER A 447 -18.89 -21.39 2.26
C SER A 447 -17.97 -21.79 1.11
N GLU A 448 -17.05 -20.90 0.75
CA GLU A 448 -16.08 -21.10 -0.33
C GLU A 448 -15.02 -22.12 0.07
N ALA A 449 -14.63 -22.16 1.34
CA ALA A 449 -13.76 -23.20 1.88
C ALA A 449 -14.38 -24.59 1.72
N LEU A 450 -15.69 -24.72 1.99
CA LEU A 450 -16.42 -25.98 1.80
C LEU A 450 -16.51 -26.36 0.32
N GLU A 451 -16.91 -25.42 -0.56
CA GLU A 451 -16.94 -25.63 -2.01
C GLU A 451 -15.58 -26.10 -2.55
N CYS A 452 -14.48 -25.46 -2.13
CA CYS A 452 -13.13 -25.84 -2.53
C CYS A 452 -12.69 -27.19 -1.98
N LEU A 453 -13.13 -27.56 -0.78
CA LEU A 453 -12.81 -28.85 -0.18
C LEU A 453 -13.54 -29.99 -0.88
N ASP A 454 -14.79 -29.78 -1.27
CA ASP A 454 -15.57 -30.76 -2.01
C ASP A 454 -15.03 -30.96 -3.43
N ASP A 455 -14.61 -29.87 -4.11
CA ASP A 455 -13.87 -29.96 -5.38
C ASP A 455 -12.56 -30.75 -5.21
N PHE A 456 -11.81 -30.51 -4.13
CA PHE A 456 -10.60 -31.27 -3.82
C PHE A 456 -10.89 -32.77 -3.65
N LYS A 457 -11.93 -33.15 -2.91
CA LYS A 457 -12.33 -34.55 -2.71
C LYS A 457 -12.74 -35.22 -4.03
N GLY A 458 -13.49 -34.51 -4.87
CA GLY A 458 -13.87 -35.00 -6.20
C GLY A 458 -12.67 -35.21 -7.13
N LYS A 459 -11.71 -34.29 -7.08
CA LYS A 459 -10.52 -34.31 -7.94
C LYS A 459 -9.44 -35.30 -7.48
N PHE A 460 -9.33 -35.55 -6.18
CA PHE A 460 -8.34 -36.45 -5.58
C PHE A 460 -9.01 -37.46 -4.63
N PRO A 461 -9.78 -38.44 -5.15
CA PRO A 461 -10.55 -39.38 -4.32
C PRO A 461 -9.68 -40.18 -3.32
N GLU A 462 -8.45 -40.51 -3.69
CA GLU A 462 -7.51 -41.23 -2.82
C GLU A 462 -7.14 -40.46 -1.55
N GLN A 463 -7.23 -39.13 -1.55
CA GLN A 463 -6.92 -38.27 -0.41
C GLN A 463 -8.17 -37.70 0.28
N ALA A 464 -9.36 -37.99 -0.26
CA ALA A 464 -10.63 -37.46 0.25
C ALA A 464 -10.92 -37.87 1.69
N HIS A 465 -10.47 -39.06 2.10
CA HIS A 465 -10.60 -39.62 3.46
C HIS A 465 -9.28 -39.59 4.24
N SER A 466 -8.36 -38.69 3.86
CA SER A 466 -7.17 -38.45 4.67
C SER A 466 -7.59 -37.76 5.98
N SER A 467 -6.91 -38.10 7.08
CA SER A 467 -7.18 -37.51 8.40
C SER A 467 -7.19 -35.97 8.38
N ALA A 468 -6.33 -35.34 7.57
CA ALA A 468 -6.28 -33.90 7.42
C ALA A 468 -7.51 -33.32 6.68
N CYS A 469 -8.03 -34.03 5.67
CA CYS A 469 -9.22 -33.65 4.93
C CYS A 469 -10.48 -33.77 5.80
N ASP A 470 -10.63 -34.88 6.52
CA ASP A 470 -11.76 -35.09 7.43
C ASP A 470 -11.74 -34.12 8.62
N ALA A 471 -10.55 -33.75 9.11
CA ALA A 471 -10.43 -32.71 10.13
C ALA A 471 -10.91 -31.35 9.62
N LEU A 472 -10.42 -30.92 8.45
CA LEU A 472 -10.82 -29.64 7.86
C LEU A 472 -12.32 -29.60 7.52
N ASP A 473 -12.89 -30.69 7.01
CA ASP A 473 -14.32 -30.81 6.72
C ASP A 473 -15.17 -30.61 7.98
N ARG A 474 -14.78 -31.27 9.10
CA ARG A 474 -15.45 -31.11 10.39
C ARG A 474 -15.32 -29.69 10.92
N ASP A 475 -14.13 -29.10 10.85
CA ASP A 475 -13.87 -27.73 11.34
C ASP A 475 -14.69 -26.69 10.57
N ILE A 476 -14.77 -26.81 9.23
CA ILE A 476 -15.58 -25.93 8.38
C ILE A 476 -17.06 -26.06 8.73
N LYS A 477 -17.58 -27.29 8.81
CA LYS A 477 -18.99 -27.55 9.15
C LYS A 477 -19.34 -27.01 10.53
N ALA A 478 -18.50 -27.26 11.54
CA ALA A 478 -18.70 -26.73 12.89
C ALA A 478 -18.76 -25.19 12.92
N ALA A 479 -17.87 -24.51 12.19
CA ALA A 479 -17.87 -23.05 12.08
C ALA A 479 -19.12 -22.52 11.37
N LEU A 480 -19.64 -23.21 10.34
CA LEU A 480 -20.89 -22.86 9.65
C LEU A 480 -22.10 -22.98 10.57
N PHE A 481 -22.19 -24.03 11.39
CA PHE A 481 -23.28 -24.20 12.36
C PHE A 481 -23.29 -23.10 13.41
N SER A 482 -22.13 -22.78 14.00
CA SER A 482 -22.01 -21.69 15.00
C SER A 482 -22.42 -20.31 14.45
N LYS A 483 -22.17 -20.05 13.16
CA LYS A 483 -22.58 -18.81 12.49
C LYS A 483 -24.10 -18.71 12.33
N ASN A 484 -24.81 -19.83 12.18
CA ASN A 484 -26.26 -19.84 12.02
C ASN A 484 -26.98 -19.70 13.38
N ASP A 485 -26.48 -20.32 14.45
CA ASP A 485 -27.10 -20.22 15.80
C ASP A 485 -27.10 -18.79 16.34
N THR A 486 -26.02 -18.02 16.10
CA THR A 486 -25.96 -16.60 16.48
C THR A 486 -26.97 -15.70 15.75
N SER A 487 -27.57 -16.19 14.67
CA SER A 487 -28.61 -15.47 13.90
C SER A 487 -30.04 -15.84 14.32
N GLU A 488 -30.26 -17.01 14.94
CA GLU A 488 -31.58 -17.48 15.36
C GLU A 488 -31.96 -17.08 16.80
N ASP A 489 -30.98 -16.88 17.70
CA ASP A 489 -31.22 -16.53 19.12
C ASP A 489 -31.80 -15.12 19.37
N LYS A 490 -32.07 -14.32 18.32
CA LYS A 490 -32.77 -13.02 18.44
C LYS A 490 -34.28 -13.09 18.20
N LYS A 491 -34.89 -14.28 18.19
CA LYS A 491 -36.35 -14.48 18.07
C LYS A 491 -37.03 -15.12 19.30
N GLY A 492 -36.43 -15.04 20.49
CA GLY A 492 -37.07 -15.42 21.77
C GLY A 492 -37.54 -14.19 22.57
N GLY A 493 -38.80 -14.18 23.00
CA GLY A 493 -39.58 -12.98 23.38
C GLY A 493 -39.41 -12.39 24.80
N GLY A 494 -39.79 -11.11 24.90
CA GLY A 494 -40.04 -10.35 26.14
C GLY A 494 -40.42 -8.88 25.83
N PRO A 495 -41.47 -8.28 26.41
CA PRO A 495 -41.99 -6.99 25.96
C PRO A 495 -41.38 -5.82 26.74
N ILE A 496 -40.29 -5.21 26.24
CA ILE A 496 -39.90 -3.85 26.64
C ILE A 496 -39.41 -3.10 25.40
N ARG A 497 -40.17 -2.06 24.99
CA ARG A 497 -39.82 -1.16 23.89
C ARG A 497 -38.68 -0.22 24.32
N LEU A 498 -37.47 -0.50 23.85
CA LEU A 498 -36.45 0.52 23.61
C LEU A 498 -36.06 0.44 22.12
N ARG A 499 -36.27 1.53 21.36
CA ARG A 499 -35.90 1.62 19.95
C ARG A 499 -34.37 1.57 19.81
N SER A 500 -33.81 0.38 19.73
CA SER A 500 -32.45 0.11 19.28
C SER A 500 -32.48 -0.07 17.75
N SER A 501 -31.78 0.81 17.01
CA SER A 501 -31.68 0.73 15.56
C SER A 501 -30.90 -0.52 15.14
N GLY A 502 -31.62 -1.56 14.74
CA GLY A 502 -31.06 -2.82 14.22
C GLY A 502 -30.46 -2.69 12.82
N ARG A 503 -29.28 -2.08 12.71
CA ARG A 503 -28.43 -2.08 11.49
C ARG A 503 -26.98 -2.45 11.84
N LYS A 504 -26.71 -3.63 12.42
CA LYS A 504 -25.38 -3.94 12.97
C LYS A 504 -24.53 -5.05 12.34
N ASP A 505 -24.94 -5.73 11.26
CA ASP A 505 -24.11 -6.83 10.71
C ASP A 505 -23.98 -6.92 9.19
N SER A 506 -24.63 -6.04 8.42
CA SER A 506 -24.55 -6.01 6.95
C SER A 506 -23.44 -5.08 6.47
N ILE A 507 -22.59 -5.57 5.55
CA ILE A 507 -21.64 -4.74 4.79
C ILE A 507 -22.45 -3.65 4.05
N SER A 508 -22.00 -2.40 4.05
CA SER A 508 -22.69 -1.34 3.30
C SER A 508 -22.66 -1.63 1.80
N GLU A 509 -23.70 -1.23 1.07
CA GLU A 509 -23.74 -1.39 -0.39
C GLU A 509 -22.56 -0.68 -1.07
N ASP A 510 -22.11 0.43 -0.49
CA ASP A 510 -21.02 1.26 -0.98
C ASP A 510 -19.68 0.52 -0.87
N GLU A 511 -19.41 -0.11 0.28
CA GLU A 511 -18.21 -0.95 0.49
C GLU A 511 -18.18 -2.12 -0.51
N VAL A 512 -19.34 -2.74 -0.77
CA VAL A 512 -19.49 -3.81 -1.77
C VAL A 512 -19.11 -3.30 -3.16
N VAL A 513 -19.71 -2.19 -3.61
CA VAL A 513 -19.47 -1.61 -4.93
C VAL A 513 -18.02 -1.15 -5.09
N LEU A 514 -17.45 -0.51 -4.06
CA LEU A 514 -16.06 -0.04 -4.08
C LEU A 514 -15.09 -1.22 -4.22
N ARG A 515 -15.29 -2.30 -3.47
CA ARG A 515 -14.46 -3.50 -3.58
C ARG A 515 -14.61 -4.20 -4.93
N GLU A 516 -15.83 -4.30 -5.47
CA GLU A 516 -16.08 -4.82 -6.83
C GLU A 516 -15.32 -4.02 -7.90
N ARG A 517 -15.16 -2.72 -7.70
CA ARG A 517 -14.50 -1.80 -8.64
C ARG A 517 -13.00 -1.60 -8.35
N SER A 518 -12.50 -2.12 -7.24
CA SER A 518 -11.10 -1.98 -6.85
C SER A 518 -10.17 -3.02 -7.48
N PHE A 519 -8.87 -2.74 -7.43
CA PHE A 519 -7.79 -3.66 -7.76
C PHE A 519 -6.91 -3.96 -6.53
N ASP A 520 -6.34 -5.16 -6.53
CA ASP A 520 -5.51 -5.71 -5.46
C ASP A 520 -4.01 -5.40 -5.68
N TYR A 521 -3.22 -5.61 -4.63
CA TYR A 521 -1.79 -5.34 -4.64
C TYR A 521 -0.99 -6.38 -5.42
N LYS A 522 0.06 -5.94 -6.11
CA LYS A 522 1.09 -6.79 -6.73
C LYS A 522 2.06 -7.34 -5.67
N HIS A 523 2.57 -6.48 -4.78
CA HIS A 523 3.51 -6.85 -3.73
C HIS A 523 3.12 -6.26 -2.37
N ARG A 524 3.58 -6.91 -1.31
CA ARG A 524 3.37 -6.52 0.09
C ARG A 524 4.68 -6.65 0.84
N TYR A 525 5.07 -5.59 1.55
CA TYR A 525 6.33 -5.51 2.27
C TYR A 525 6.07 -5.53 3.76
N CYS A 526 6.49 -6.60 4.42
CA CYS A 526 6.20 -6.83 5.83
C CYS A 526 7.43 -6.53 6.70
N GLY A 527 7.16 -6.05 7.92
CA GLY A 527 8.15 -5.96 9.00
C GLY A 527 8.19 -4.60 9.69
N HIS A 528 7.80 -3.52 9.01
CA HIS A 528 7.66 -2.20 9.64
C HIS A 528 6.39 -2.13 10.50
N CYS A 529 6.26 -1.07 11.31
CA CYS A 529 5.05 -0.75 12.06
C CYS A 529 4.58 0.68 11.74
N ASN A 530 3.28 0.84 11.47
CA ASN A 530 2.64 2.14 11.23
C ASN A 530 1.30 2.17 11.96
N THR A 531 1.30 2.57 13.22
CA THR A 531 0.12 2.51 14.10
C THR A 531 -0.03 3.70 15.03
N THR A 532 1.05 4.43 15.30
CA THR A 532 1.06 5.52 16.27
C THR A 532 0.82 6.87 15.61
N THR A 533 1.52 7.12 14.49
CA THR A 533 1.45 8.40 13.77
C THR A 533 0.64 8.27 12.50
N ASP A 534 -0.09 9.31 12.11
CA ASP A 534 -0.81 9.35 10.83
C ASP A 534 0.03 9.87 9.64
N ILE A 535 1.35 9.97 9.83
CA ILE A 535 2.35 10.42 8.85
C ILE A 535 3.51 9.40 8.77
N LYS A 536 3.45 8.49 7.79
CA LYS A 536 4.52 7.49 7.61
C LYS A 536 4.88 7.29 6.14
N GLU A 537 6.03 7.79 5.76
CA GLU A 537 6.47 7.71 4.38
C GLU A 537 6.95 6.30 3.98
N ALA A 538 6.70 5.96 2.72
CA ALA A 538 7.33 4.85 2.04
C ALA A 538 7.65 5.27 0.61
N ASN A 539 8.87 5.00 0.15
CA ASN A 539 9.34 5.47 -1.16
C ASN A 539 10.10 4.38 -1.92
N PHE A 540 10.18 4.57 -3.23
CA PHE A 540 11.06 3.80 -4.10
C PHE A 540 12.50 4.27 -3.90
N PHE A 541 13.45 3.34 -3.80
CA PHE A 541 14.86 3.64 -3.68
C PHE A 541 15.66 3.04 -4.84
N GLY A 542 16.44 3.92 -5.49
CA GLY A 542 17.03 3.68 -6.79
C GLY A 542 16.10 4.09 -7.92
N SER A 543 16.69 4.54 -9.02
CA SER A 543 15.97 5.15 -10.14
C SER A 543 15.14 4.19 -11.00
N ASN A 544 15.32 2.87 -10.84
CA ASN A 544 14.38 1.88 -11.38
C ASN A 544 13.38 1.39 -10.31
N GLY A 545 13.39 2.00 -9.11
CA GLY A 545 12.61 1.56 -7.97
C GLY A 545 12.92 0.12 -7.56
N GLN A 546 14.18 -0.32 -7.68
CA GLN A 546 14.58 -1.69 -7.39
C GLN A 546 14.47 -2.07 -5.90
N TYR A 547 14.47 -1.07 -5.02
CA TYR A 547 14.23 -1.22 -3.58
C TYR A 547 13.06 -0.37 -3.13
N ILE A 548 12.45 -0.77 -2.02
CA ILE A 548 11.42 -0.03 -1.30
C ILE A 548 11.95 0.31 0.09
N VAL A 549 11.69 1.52 0.58
CA VAL A 549 12.03 1.96 1.94
C VAL A 549 10.78 2.42 2.67
N SER A 550 10.66 2.13 3.97
CA SER A 550 9.57 2.62 4.82
C SER A 550 10.00 2.86 6.27
N GLY A 551 9.51 3.93 6.88
CA GLY A 551 9.77 4.27 8.28
C GLY A 551 8.93 3.39 9.20
N SER A 552 9.28 3.35 10.48
CA SER A 552 8.59 2.50 11.45
C SER A 552 8.49 3.15 12.83
N ASP A 553 7.47 2.73 13.59
CA ASP A 553 7.21 3.16 14.98
C ASP A 553 8.13 2.50 16.03
N ASP A 554 9.17 1.77 15.61
CA ASP A 554 10.24 1.24 16.46
C ASP A 554 11.55 2.04 16.33
N GLY A 555 11.48 3.22 15.72
CA GLY A 555 12.63 4.09 15.47
C GLY A 555 13.54 3.58 14.36
N SER A 556 13.18 2.48 13.69
CA SER A 556 13.92 1.96 12.54
C SER A 556 13.26 2.36 11.21
N PHE A 557 14.02 2.19 10.13
CA PHE A 557 13.47 2.12 8.79
C PHE A 557 13.93 0.84 8.09
N PHE A 558 13.07 0.34 7.22
CA PHE A 558 13.18 -0.97 6.61
C PHE A 558 13.41 -0.81 5.11
N ILE A 559 14.26 -1.68 4.55
CA ILE A 559 14.59 -1.69 3.12
C ILE A 559 14.32 -3.09 2.56
N TRP A 560 13.49 -3.17 1.52
CA TRP A 560 13.18 -4.42 0.82
C TRP A 560 13.63 -4.40 -0.63
N GLU A 561 14.02 -5.54 -1.18
CA GLU A 561 14.08 -5.72 -2.63
C GLU A 561 12.66 -5.79 -3.20
N LYS A 562 12.33 -4.90 -4.16
CA LYS A 562 10.95 -4.71 -4.68
C LYS A 562 10.29 -6.03 -5.12
N GLU A 563 10.95 -6.75 -6.05
CA GLU A 563 10.35 -7.91 -6.73
C GLU A 563 10.19 -9.16 -5.84
N THR A 564 11.11 -9.38 -4.91
CA THR A 564 11.06 -10.58 -4.04
C THR A 564 10.37 -10.32 -2.71
N THR A 565 10.14 -9.04 -2.37
CA THR A 565 9.68 -8.54 -1.07
C THR A 565 10.60 -8.92 0.10
N ASN A 566 11.82 -9.36 -0.20
CA ASN A 566 12.79 -9.74 0.82
C ASN A 566 13.30 -8.50 1.56
N LEU A 567 13.24 -8.55 2.89
CA LEU A 567 13.90 -7.59 3.74
C LEU A 567 15.41 -7.75 3.57
N VAL A 568 16.07 -6.69 3.12
CA VAL A 568 17.52 -6.69 2.85
C VAL A 568 18.30 -5.93 3.90
N ARG A 569 17.67 -4.96 4.58
CA ARG A 569 18.30 -4.19 5.65
C ARG A 569 17.30 -3.48 6.55
N VAL A 570 17.68 -3.31 7.82
CA VAL A 570 17.00 -2.47 8.81
C VAL A 570 18.04 -1.59 9.51
N LEU A 571 17.73 -0.31 9.67
CA LEU A 571 18.61 0.70 10.26
C LEU A 571 17.82 1.54 11.27
N GLN A 572 18.40 1.77 12.46
CA GLN A 572 17.85 2.62 13.51
C GLN A 572 17.97 4.09 13.10
N GLY A 573 16.88 4.63 12.55
CA GLY A 573 16.82 5.98 12.01
C GLY A 573 16.45 7.06 13.01
N ASP A 574 15.83 6.69 14.13
CA ASP A 574 15.39 7.59 15.18
C ASP A 574 15.37 6.89 16.55
N GLU A 575 15.22 7.64 17.65
CA GLU A 575 15.11 7.01 18.97
C GLU A 575 13.79 6.25 19.14
N SER A 576 12.68 6.80 18.63
CA SER A 576 11.34 6.26 18.85
C SER A 576 10.57 5.96 17.57
N ILE A 577 10.50 6.90 16.63
CA ILE A 577 9.66 6.77 15.43
C ILE A 577 10.32 7.45 14.25
N VAL A 578 10.49 6.75 13.13
CA VAL A 578 10.85 7.36 11.84
C VAL A 578 9.58 7.66 11.06
N ASN A 579 9.37 8.92 10.65
CA ASN A 579 8.19 9.36 9.89
C ASN A 579 8.50 9.61 8.41
N CYS A 580 9.64 10.25 8.11
CA CYS A 580 9.98 10.70 6.76
C CYS A 580 11.18 9.95 6.20
N LEU A 581 11.13 9.67 4.90
CA LEU A 581 12.17 8.99 4.15
C LEU A 581 12.22 9.56 2.73
N GLN A 582 13.25 10.33 2.41
CA GLN A 582 13.42 10.94 1.10
C GLN A 582 14.70 10.44 0.43
N PRO A 583 14.60 9.45 -0.45
CA PRO A 583 15.72 9.03 -1.29
C PRO A 583 16.19 10.17 -2.18
N HIS A 584 17.50 10.33 -2.33
CA HIS A 584 18.08 11.32 -3.22
C HIS A 584 17.79 10.96 -4.69
N PRO A 585 17.51 11.95 -5.58
CA PRO A 585 17.11 11.68 -6.97
C PRO A 585 18.18 10.96 -7.82
N SER A 586 19.47 11.16 -7.52
CA SER A 586 20.59 10.75 -8.40
C SER A 586 21.74 9.96 -7.74
N TYR A 587 21.75 9.81 -6.41
CA TYR A 587 22.83 9.13 -5.68
C TYR A 587 22.23 8.10 -4.71
N CYS A 588 22.98 7.05 -4.38
CA CYS A 588 22.61 6.13 -3.30
C CYS A 588 22.72 6.83 -1.94
N PHE A 589 21.77 7.72 -1.67
CA PHE A 589 21.76 8.62 -0.54
C PHE A 589 20.30 8.78 -0.08
N LEU A 590 20.09 8.89 1.21
CA LEU A 590 18.76 8.96 1.82
C LEU A 590 18.77 9.99 2.93
N ALA A 591 17.71 10.79 3.02
CA ALA A 591 17.45 11.64 4.18
C ALA A 591 16.26 11.06 4.96
N THR A 592 16.36 11.04 6.29
CA THR A 592 15.28 10.57 7.16
C THR A 592 15.05 11.53 8.32
N SER A 593 13.83 11.53 8.84
CA SER A 593 13.50 12.23 10.07
C SER A 593 12.27 11.61 10.74
N GLY A 594 12.00 12.03 11.97
CA GLY A 594 10.90 11.52 12.76
C GLY A 594 10.57 12.41 13.94
N ILE A 595 10.51 11.83 15.13
CA ILE A 595 10.20 12.56 16.37
C ILE A 595 11.40 13.36 16.86
N ASP A 596 12.63 12.93 16.58
CA ASP A 596 13.78 13.71 16.99
C ASP A 596 13.86 15.03 16.19
N PRO A 597 14.42 16.11 16.78
CA PRO A 597 14.54 17.41 16.13
C PRO A 597 15.75 17.49 15.16
N VAL A 598 16.09 16.38 14.49
CA VAL A 598 17.25 16.27 13.61
C VAL A 598 16.88 15.62 12.27
N VAL A 599 17.63 15.98 11.23
CA VAL A 599 17.58 15.29 9.94
C VAL A 599 18.79 14.39 9.82
N ARG A 600 18.60 13.12 9.47
CA ARG A 600 19.71 12.16 9.33
C ARG A 600 19.96 11.84 7.87
N LEU A 601 21.23 11.87 7.49
CA LEU A 601 21.70 11.56 6.14
C LEU A 601 22.39 10.20 6.11
N TRP A 602 22.10 9.40 5.08
CA TRP A 602 22.55 8.03 4.96
C TRP A 602 23.22 7.79 3.62
N ASN A 603 24.39 7.15 3.65
CA ASN A 603 25.24 6.90 2.49
C ASN A 603 26.00 5.57 2.68
N PRO A 604 26.27 4.78 1.62
CA PRO A 604 27.19 3.66 1.70
C PRO A 604 28.54 4.04 2.34
N ARG A 605 28.82 3.48 3.52
CA ARG A 605 30.07 3.70 4.26
C ARG A 605 31.23 2.97 3.58
N PRO A 606 32.49 3.48 3.66
CA PRO A 606 33.68 2.78 3.18
C PRO A 606 33.78 1.34 3.72
N GLU A 607 34.34 0.40 2.95
CA GLU A 607 34.48 -1.01 3.38
C GLU A 607 35.45 -1.18 4.55
N SER A 608 36.35 -0.22 4.73
CA SER A 608 37.32 -0.16 5.83
C SER A 608 36.73 0.38 7.13
N GLU A 609 35.55 1.00 7.09
CA GLU A 609 34.87 1.49 8.28
C GLU A 609 33.90 0.41 8.77
N ASP A 610 33.97 0.09 10.06
CA ASP A 610 32.90 -0.67 10.70
C ASP A 610 31.59 0.10 10.54
N ILE A 611 30.57 -0.59 10.04
CA ILE A 611 29.29 0.05 9.78
C ILE A 611 28.69 0.41 11.15
N ASN A 612 28.62 1.72 11.43
CA ASN A 612 28.14 2.32 12.68
C ASN A 612 26.97 1.57 13.33
N GLY A 613 26.93 1.56 14.68
CA GLY A 613 26.02 0.82 15.55
C GLY A 613 24.51 1.14 15.46
N ARG A 614 24.03 1.63 14.33
CA ARG A 614 22.60 1.79 13.99
C ARG A 614 22.08 0.65 13.12
N VAL A 615 22.89 -0.35 12.77
CA VAL A 615 22.39 -1.56 12.08
C VAL A 615 21.60 -2.43 13.05
N VAL A 616 20.39 -2.81 12.64
CA VAL A 616 19.58 -3.78 13.39
C VAL A 616 19.92 -5.17 12.86
N GLU A 617 20.80 -5.88 13.59
CA GLU A 617 21.27 -7.22 13.21
C GLU A 617 20.14 -8.26 13.24
N ASP A 618 19.29 -8.25 14.28
CA ASP A 618 18.13 -9.12 14.38
C ASP A 618 16.90 -8.53 13.66
N MET A 619 16.97 -8.51 12.32
CA MET A 619 15.89 -8.00 11.47
C MET A 619 14.58 -8.81 11.63
N GLU A 620 14.66 -10.11 11.91
CA GLU A 620 13.48 -10.95 12.11
C GLU A 620 12.82 -10.67 13.46
N GLY A 621 13.60 -10.53 14.53
CA GLY A 621 13.11 -10.12 15.84
C GLY A 621 12.45 -8.75 15.81
N ALA A 622 13.05 -7.76 15.13
CA ALA A 622 12.45 -6.44 14.93
C ALA A 622 11.11 -6.54 14.18
N SER A 623 11.07 -7.29 13.09
CA SER A 623 9.84 -7.51 12.31
C SER A 623 8.76 -8.23 13.13
N GLN A 624 9.13 -9.20 13.95
CA GLN A 624 8.20 -9.92 14.81
C GLN A 624 7.68 -9.03 15.95
N ALA A 625 8.53 -8.18 16.52
CA ALA A 625 8.12 -7.19 17.52
C ALA A 625 7.12 -6.19 16.93
N ASN A 626 7.35 -5.71 15.71
CA ASN A 626 6.41 -4.86 14.99
C ASN A 626 5.08 -5.58 14.70
N GLN A 627 5.13 -6.85 14.31
CA GLN A 627 3.92 -7.67 14.12
C GLN A 627 3.09 -7.77 15.40
N ARG A 628 3.73 -7.88 16.57
CA ARG A 628 3.05 -7.85 17.87
C ARG A 628 2.53 -6.45 18.20
N ARG A 629 3.33 -5.40 18.00
CA ARG A 629 2.94 -4.00 18.23
C ARG A 629 1.67 -3.65 17.46
N MET A 630 1.55 -4.05 16.19
CA MET A 630 0.35 -3.83 15.38
C MET A 630 -0.91 -4.53 15.93
N ASN A 631 -0.74 -5.62 16.68
CA ASN A 631 -1.82 -6.42 17.25
C ASN A 631 -2.07 -6.14 18.75
N ALA A 632 -1.22 -5.34 19.40
CA ALA A 632 -1.36 -5.02 20.82
C ALA A 632 -2.56 -4.09 21.07
N ASP A 633 -3.23 -4.24 22.22
CA ASP A 633 -4.31 -3.37 22.66
C ASP A 633 -3.77 -1.93 22.87
N PRO A 634 -4.45 -0.86 22.40
CA PRO A 634 -4.07 0.52 22.66
C PRO A 634 -3.82 0.83 24.14
N LEU A 635 -4.53 0.21 25.09
CA LEU A 635 -4.32 0.43 26.52
C LEU A 635 -2.97 -0.13 27.02
N GLU A 636 -2.48 -1.21 26.40
CA GLU A 636 -1.12 -1.71 26.65
C GLU A 636 -0.05 -0.79 26.06
N ARG A 637 -0.39 -0.05 24.99
CA ARG A 637 0.50 0.97 24.38
C ARG A 637 0.58 2.24 25.22
N GLU A 638 -0.53 2.69 25.81
CA GLU A 638 -0.59 3.92 26.62
C GLU A 638 0.26 3.84 27.91
N CYS A 639 0.37 2.67 28.55
CA CYS A 639 1.22 2.49 29.74
C CYS A 639 2.72 2.72 29.46
N SER A 640 3.18 2.50 28.23
CA SER A 640 4.53 2.85 27.79
C SER A 640 4.71 4.31 27.36
N PHE A 641 3.62 5.01 27.01
CA PHE A 641 3.67 6.34 26.41
C PHE A 641 3.37 7.50 27.36
N GLN A 642 2.69 7.28 28.49
CA GLN A 642 2.48 8.33 29.51
C GLN A 642 3.77 8.89 30.13
N MET A 643 4.94 8.34 29.80
CA MET A 643 6.23 8.84 30.26
C MET A 643 7.04 9.65 29.22
N GLN A 644 6.57 9.84 27.97
CA GLN A 644 7.50 10.29 26.90
C GLN A 644 7.04 11.38 25.91
N ILE A 645 5.91 12.08 26.07
CA ILE A 645 5.62 13.27 25.22
C ILE A 645 4.98 14.39 26.08
N PRO A 646 5.56 15.63 26.10
CA PRO A 646 4.92 16.82 26.65
C PRO A 646 3.74 17.33 25.83
#